data_AF-A0A2E8Y9W4-F1
#
_entry.id   AF-A0A2E8Y9W4-F1
#
_cell.length_a   1.000
_cell.length_b   1.000
_cell.length_c   1.000
_cell.angle_alpha   90.00
_cell.angle_beta   90.00
_cell.angle_gamma   90.00
#
_symmetry.space_group_name_H-M   'P 1'
#
loop_
_entity.id
_entity.type
_entity.pdbx_description
1 polymer ?
#
loop_
_entity_poly.entity_id
_entity_poly.type
_entity_poly.pdbx_seq_one_letter_code
_entity_poly.pdbx_strand_id
1 'polypeptide(L)'
;MAEPIAIDKSVQSNAGTQAIPLRFVTAASLFDGHDASINIMRRMLQAAGVEVIHLGHNRSVAEIVDAAVQEDADAIAVSSYQGGHVEFFGYMLSMLEQRGASDVRVFGGGGGVIVDAEIEALHAAGVERIYSPEDGHRLGLRGMINDMISRCRPLERNDFDLGRVSAGNERALSTLISGLTNGTELAGRLAEEVCTRAKQVSHAPVIGITGTGGAGKSSLTDELIRRFRLDQADRLRIAVIAVDPSRRKSGGALLGDRIRMNAIDHPNIFMRSLATRASGAEIPECLPAVIAAVQLGGFDVIVVETSGIGQGDAAIAPLVNVSLYVMTPEYGAQSQLEKIDMLDFADLVAINKFERRGSEDALRDVRKQWQRNNEQFGADPESLPVFGTIAARFNDDGVSALYAGLVAELGKRALIDWTLGALERPSSRTSSDTRQMIPGKRQRYLSEISECVRDYHVLTASQAQVARERQQLRESARMLGELGRSVADVNDLADQRDGQLLERSRQLLEYWPEVKARYQQQQLVSKVRDREITTPLRFDTLSGTSVPRISLPQFSDDGDLLSWLMRENLPGFFPFTAGVFPLKRDNEDPSRMFAGEGDAFKTNQRFKFLSSNHEAKRLSTAFDSVTLYGFDPHEQPDIYGKVGNSGVSIATLDDMKVLYDGFDLLAPNTSVSMTINGPAPTILAMFLNTAIDQAVASFEAEQGRSPDTQEYAGLRARALKVVRGTVQADILKEDQGQNTCIFSAEFSLKVMGDIAEWFIDHEVRNFYSASISGYHIAEAGANPITQLAFTLANGFTYVESYLARGMPIDGFAPGLSFFFSNGMDPEYTVLGRVARRIWATAMRDRYGASERSQKLKYHIQTSGRSLHAQEMSFNDIRTTLQALIATYDHCNSLHTNAYDEAITTPTEESVRRALAIQMVINKEWGLAANENPNQGSFVIDELTDLVEEAVLVEFDRLSERGGVLGAMETGYQRGKIQDESLYYEHRKHDGSLPIVGVNTFLSDEAEQPSMEPDLSRSSVAEKQGQLARLEEFKQRHEHESAAMLQRIRDAVSKDENVFAVLMDAVRCCSLGQITDALFEVGGKYRRSM
;
A
#
# COMPACT_ATOMS: atom_id res chain seq x y z
N MET A 1 9.89 27.20 9.75
CA MET A 1 10.25 27.19 11.18
C MET A 1 9.11 27.84 11.93
N ALA A 2 8.31 27.07 12.68
CA ALA A 2 7.13 27.53 13.40
C ALA A 2 7.46 27.72 14.90
N GLU A 3 6.91 28.77 15.52
CA GLU A 3 7.06 29.04 16.96
C GLU A 3 6.42 27.96 17.84
N PRO A 4 6.93 27.72 19.06
CA PRO A 4 6.33 26.76 19.98
C PRO A 4 5.04 27.32 20.59
N ILE A 5 3.94 26.65 20.26
CA ILE A 5 2.58 26.95 20.72
C ILE A 5 2.45 26.76 22.23
N ALA A 6 1.90 27.77 22.92
CA ALA A 6 1.54 27.71 24.33
C ALA A 6 0.29 26.84 24.56
N ILE A 7 0.38 25.90 25.51
CA ILE A 7 -0.70 25.00 25.90
C ILE A 7 -1.61 25.74 26.89
N ASP A 8 -2.91 25.78 26.62
CA ASP A 8 -3.92 26.22 27.58
C ASP A 8 -3.98 25.20 28.74
N LYS A 9 -3.65 25.66 29.95
CA LYS A 9 -3.47 24.86 31.17
C LYS A 9 -4.77 24.64 31.95
N SER A 10 -5.92 25.05 31.43
CA SER A 10 -7.18 25.07 32.17
C SER A 10 -7.79 23.69 32.48
N VAL A 11 -7.25 22.58 31.97
CA VAL A 11 -7.67 21.21 32.32
C VAL A 11 -6.76 20.57 33.40
N GLN A 12 -5.69 21.24 33.85
CA GLN A 12 -4.73 20.70 34.84
C GLN A 12 -4.97 21.11 36.30
N SER A 13 -6.09 21.78 36.63
CA SER A 13 -6.37 22.14 38.03
C SER A 13 -7.12 21.03 38.79
N ASN A 14 -6.42 19.93 39.05
CA ASN A 14 -6.66 19.04 40.19
C ASN A 14 -5.37 18.25 40.49
N ALA A 15 -4.37 18.96 41.00
CA ALA A 15 -3.16 18.37 41.56
C ALA A 15 -3.49 17.74 42.93
N GLY A 16 -3.55 16.40 43.01
CA GLY A 16 -3.78 15.68 44.27
C GLY A 16 -3.67 14.15 44.22
N THR A 17 -3.93 13.50 43.08
CA THR A 17 -3.81 12.04 42.89
C THR A 17 -3.43 11.75 41.45
N GLN A 18 -2.39 10.95 41.19
CA GLN A 18 -2.06 10.48 39.83
C GLN A 18 -3.25 9.66 39.30
N ALA A 19 -4.01 10.22 38.36
CA ALA A 19 -5.11 9.50 37.73
C ALA A 19 -4.55 8.34 36.88
N ILE A 20 -5.13 7.14 37.05
CA ILE A 20 -4.80 5.96 36.25
C ILE A 20 -5.01 6.30 34.77
N PRO A 21 -4.01 6.10 33.88
CA PRO A 21 -4.16 6.44 32.47
C PRO A 21 -5.14 5.48 31.80
N LEU A 22 -6.04 6.03 30.98
CA LEU A 22 -6.96 5.24 30.16
C LEU A 22 -6.20 4.44 29.11
N ARG A 23 -6.70 3.25 28.80
CA ARG A 23 -6.17 2.33 27.78
C ARG A 23 -7.18 2.13 26.66
N PHE A 24 -6.77 2.44 25.42
CA PHE A 24 -7.61 2.30 24.24
C PHE A 24 -7.01 1.29 23.26
N VAL A 25 -7.83 0.37 22.76
CA VAL A 25 -7.52 -0.43 21.58
C VAL A 25 -8.03 0.30 20.34
N THR A 26 -7.17 0.51 19.34
CA THR A 26 -7.55 1.21 18.10
C THR A 26 -7.24 0.35 16.88
N ALA A 27 -8.19 0.24 15.95
CA ALA A 27 -8.05 -0.57 14.74
C ALA A 27 -8.93 -0.06 13.59
N ALA A 28 -8.64 -0.45 12.35
CA ALA A 28 -9.64 -0.47 11.28
C ALA A 28 -10.29 -1.85 11.17
N SER A 29 -11.56 -1.88 10.73
CA SER A 29 -12.37 -3.10 10.64
C SER A 29 -11.77 -4.17 9.71
N LEU A 30 -12.34 -5.38 9.73
CA LEU A 30 -11.89 -6.48 8.89
C LEU A 30 -11.98 -6.10 7.41
N PHE A 31 -10.95 -6.45 6.64
CA PHE A 31 -10.80 -6.11 5.22
C PHE A 31 -10.87 -4.61 4.91
N ASP A 32 -10.57 -3.76 5.89
CA ASP A 32 -10.52 -2.33 5.73
C ASP A 32 -9.10 -1.80 5.78
N GLY A 33 -8.66 -1.19 4.68
CA GLY A 33 -7.34 -0.55 4.54
C GLY A 33 -7.33 0.93 4.94
N HIS A 34 -8.50 1.53 5.21
CA HIS A 34 -8.64 2.96 5.51
C HIS A 34 -8.20 3.27 6.95
N ASP A 35 -6.90 3.41 7.15
CA ASP A 35 -6.30 3.70 8.45
C ASP A 35 -6.01 5.19 8.68
N ALA A 36 -6.19 6.04 7.65
CA ALA A 36 -5.91 7.47 7.75
C ALA A 36 -6.66 8.14 8.90
N SER A 37 -7.97 7.88 9.02
CA SER A 37 -8.81 8.46 10.08
C SER A 37 -8.43 7.95 11.47
N ILE A 38 -8.29 6.64 11.66
CA ILE A 38 -7.93 6.06 12.96
C ILE A 38 -6.50 6.45 13.41
N ASN A 39 -5.58 6.65 12.46
CA ASN A 39 -4.24 7.16 12.72
C ASN A 39 -4.26 8.61 13.27
N ILE A 40 -5.15 9.46 12.76
CA ILE A 40 -5.36 10.81 13.30
C ILE A 40 -5.94 10.71 14.71
N MET A 41 -6.99 9.90 14.92
CA MET A 41 -7.64 9.75 16.22
C MET A 41 -6.69 9.22 17.29
N ARG A 42 -5.90 8.19 17.00
CA ARG A 42 -4.94 7.63 17.98
C ARG A 42 -3.85 8.61 18.38
N ARG A 43 -3.37 9.45 17.44
CA ARG A 43 -2.35 10.47 17.73
C ARG A 43 -2.91 11.52 18.70
N MET A 44 -4.17 11.88 18.53
CA MET A 44 -4.85 12.81 19.45
C MET A 44 -5.15 12.17 20.82
N LEU A 45 -5.58 10.91 20.87
CA LEU A 45 -5.73 10.15 22.12
C LEU A 45 -4.42 10.10 22.91
N GLN A 46 -3.31 9.75 22.24
CA GLN A 46 -1.99 9.71 22.85
C GLN A 46 -1.54 11.09 23.36
N ALA A 47 -1.84 12.15 22.60
CA ALA A 47 -1.55 13.52 23.01
C ALA A 47 -2.39 13.98 24.22
N ALA A 48 -3.58 13.40 24.40
CA ALA A 48 -4.47 13.65 25.53
C ALA A 48 -4.16 12.80 26.78
N GLY A 49 -3.11 11.96 26.75
CA GLY A 49 -2.65 11.20 27.91
C GLY A 49 -3.10 9.73 27.95
N VAL A 50 -3.70 9.23 26.87
CA VAL A 50 -4.17 7.84 26.75
C VAL A 50 -3.02 6.90 26.37
N GLU A 51 -3.00 5.69 26.92
CA GLU A 51 -2.18 4.56 26.45
C GLU A 51 -2.90 3.86 25.30
N VAL A 52 -2.41 4.02 24.08
CA VAL A 52 -3.06 3.50 22.87
C VAL A 52 -2.37 2.21 22.43
N ILE A 53 -3.10 1.09 22.49
CA ILE A 53 -2.72 -0.18 21.85
C ILE A 53 -3.24 -0.13 20.42
N HIS A 54 -2.36 0.10 19.46
CA HIS A 54 -2.75 0.24 18.06
C HIS A 54 -2.56 -1.09 17.31
N LEU A 55 -3.65 -1.61 16.73
CA LEU A 55 -3.61 -2.88 15.98
C LEU A 55 -3.44 -2.66 14.47
N GLY A 56 -3.46 -1.41 14.00
CA GLY A 56 -3.40 -1.08 12.58
C GLY A 56 -4.73 -1.32 11.88
N HIS A 57 -4.66 -1.81 10.64
CA HIS A 57 -5.80 -2.01 9.75
C HIS A 57 -6.12 -3.49 9.54
N ASN A 58 -7.24 -3.80 8.87
CA ASN A 58 -7.67 -5.18 8.57
C ASN A 58 -7.68 -6.08 9.82
N ARG A 59 -8.55 -5.80 10.79
CA ARG A 59 -8.67 -6.61 12.01
C ARG A 59 -10.05 -7.21 12.16
N SER A 60 -10.10 -8.52 12.38
CA SER A 60 -11.33 -9.23 12.73
C SER A 60 -11.85 -8.77 14.09
N VAL A 61 -13.14 -9.00 14.33
CA VAL A 61 -13.72 -8.77 15.65
C VAL A 61 -13.00 -9.58 16.72
N ALA A 62 -12.65 -10.84 16.39
CA ALA A 62 -11.94 -11.72 17.31
C ALA A 62 -10.59 -11.13 17.75
N GLU A 63 -9.77 -10.67 16.80
CA GLU A 63 -8.48 -10.04 17.11
C GLU A 63 -8.63 -8.79 17.98
N ILE A 64 -9.63 -7.93 17.70
CA ILE A 64 -9.84 -6.69 18.46
C ILE A 64 -10.33 -6.99 19.87
N VAL A 65 -11.28 -7.90 20.03
CA VAL A 65 -11.86 -8.26 21.32
C VAL A 65 -10.85 -9.00 22.18
N ASP A 66 -10.12 -9.98 21.62
CA ASP A 66 -9.07 -10.69 22.34
C ASP A 66 -7.95 -9.73 22.73
N ALA A 67 -7.63 -8.76 21.87
CA ALA A 67 -6.71 -7.71 22.24
C ALA A 67 -7.21 -6.87 23.42
N ALA A 68 -8.45 -6.39 23.38
CA ALA A 68 -9.05 -5.57 24.44
C ALA A 68 -9.16 -6.33 25.78
N VAL A 69 -9.50 -7.62 25.74
CA VAL A 69 -9.58 -8.50 26.91
C VAL A 69 -8.21 -8.67 27.55
N GLN A 70 -7.20 -9.03 26.74
CA GLN A 70 -5.84 -9.27 27.23
C GLN A 70 -5.20 -8.00 27.80
N GLU A 71 -5.45 -6.86 27.16
CA GLU A 71 -4.91 -5.54 27.56
C GLU A 71 -5.67 -4.90 28.71
N ASP A 72 -6.84 -5.45 29.04
CA ASP A 72 -7.82 -4.85 29.96
C ASP A 72 -8.10 -3.39 29.60
N ALA A 73 -8.47 -3.17 28.33
CA ALA A 73 -8.72 -1.83 27.79
C ALA A 73 -10.02 -1.23 28.35
N ASP A 74 -10.04 0.09 28.53
CA ASP A 74 -11.25 0.81 28.93
C ASP A 74 -12.20 1.00 27.73
N ALA A 75 -11.62 1.11 26.53
CA ALA A 75 -12.37 1.35 25.32
C ALA A 75 -11.71 0.76 24.06
N ILE A 76 -12.54 0.54 23.06
CA ILE A 76 -12.18 0.18 21.69
C ILE A 76 -12.65 1.32 20.77
N ALA A 77 -11.79 1.78 19.86
CA ALA A 77 -12.17 2.71 18.79
C ALA A 77 -11.86 2.10 17.42
N VAL A 78 -12.89 1.99 16.55
CA VAL A 78 -12.77 1.36 15.24
C VAL A 78 -13.17 2.29 14.09
N SER A 79 -12.36 2.34 13.03
CA SER A 79 -12.80 2.87 11.73
C SER A 79 -13.39 1.78 10.84
N SER A 80 -14.52 2.05 10.18
CA SER A 80 -15.16 1.11 9.23
C SER A 80 -15.70 1.85 8.00
N TYR A 81 -15.00 1.73 6.88
CA TYR A 81 -15.31 2.38 5.60
C TYR A 81 -15.77 1.42 4.50
N GLN A 82 -15.70 0.10 4.73
CA GLN A 82 -16.03 -0.93 3.72
C GLN A 82 -17.47 -1.46 3.80
N GLY A 83 -18.33 -0.85 4.62
CA GLY A 83 -19.64 -1.40 4.95
C GLY A 83 -19.57 -2.65 5.85
N GLY A 84 -20.74 -3.25 6.08
CA GLY A 84 -20.91 -4.38 7.02
C GLY A 84 -20.69 -3.99 8.49
N HIS A 85 -20.71 -2.70 8.81
CA HIS A 85 -20.44 -2.16 10.15
C HIS A 85 -21.51 -2.56 11.17
N VAL A 86 -22.77 -2.71 10.76
CA VAL A 86 -23.85 -3.13 11.67
C VAL A 86 -23.57 -4.53 12.21
N GLU A 87 -23.27 -5.48 11.32
CA GLU A 87 -22.89 -6.85 11.69
C GLU A 87 -21.57 -6.88 12.46
N PHE A 88 -20.58 -6.09 12.05
CA PHE A 88 -19.27 -6.01 12.70
C PHE A 88 -19.36 -5.54 14.16
N PHE A 89 -20.00 -4.40 14.41
CA PHE A 89 -20.16 -3.86 15.76
C PHE A 89 -21.11 -4.73 16.60
N GLY A 90 -22.20 -5.25 16.02
CA GLY A 90 -23.09 -6.19 16.70
C GLY A 90 -22.35 -7.45 17.17
N TYR A 91 -21.51 -8.03 16.31
CA TYR A 91 -20.67 -9.18 16.65
C TYR A 91 -19.64 -8.84 17.74
N MET A 92 -19.02 -7.65 17.67
CA MET A 92 -18.10 -7.18 18.71
C MET A 92 -18.73 -7.09 20.08
N LEU A 93 -19.93 -6.51 20.18
CA LEU A 93 -20.66 -6.42 21.45
C LEU A 93 -20.99 -7.81 22.01
N SER A 94 -21.49 -8.71 21.15
CA SER A 94 -21.77 -10.10 21.54
C SER A 94 -20.52 -10.83 22.04
N MET A 95 -19.38 -10.64 21.38
CA MET A 95 -18.14 -11.32 21.76
C MET A 95 -17.54 -10.75 23.05
N LEU A 96 -17.62 -9.43 23.26
CA LEU A 96 -17.24 -8.78 24.53
C LEU A 96 -18.07 -9.33 25.69
N GLU A 97 -19.38 -9.50 25.50
CA GLU A 97 -20.25 -10.12 26.51
C GLU A 97 -19.83 -11.56 26.81
N GLN A 98 -19.61 -12.38 25.79
CA GLN A 98 -19.18 -13.78 25.95
C GLN A 98 -17.82 -13.91 26.65
N ARG A 99 -16.90 -12.96 26.45
CA ARG A 99 -15.58 -12.91 27.09
C ARG A 99 -15.59 -12.24 28.47
N GLY A 100 -16.75 -11.80 28.97
CA GLY A 100 -16.87 -11.13 30.28
C GLY A 100 -16.21 -9.75 30.32
N ALA A 101 -16.28 -9.03 29.20
CA ALA A 101 -15.69 -7.70 28.99
C ALA A 101 -16.73 -6.67 28.49
N SER A 102 -17.99 -6.81 28.92
CA SER A 102 -19.08 -5.87 28.61
C SER A 102 -18.88 -4.47 29.22
N ASP A 103 -17.89 -4.31 30.09
CA ASP A 103 -17.46 -3.02 30.65
C ASP A 103 -16.65 -2.16 29.67
N VAL A 104 -16.12 -2.75 28.60
CA VAL A 104 -15.34 -2.05 27.57
C VAL A 104 -16.25 -1.21 26.67
N ARG A 105 -15.97 0.09 26.55
CA ARG A 105 -16.76 1.02 25.71
C ARG A 105 -16.35 0.91 24.24
N VAL A 106 -17.33 0.81 23.35
CA VAL A 106 -17.07 0.70 21.90
C VAL A 106 -17.40 2.02 21.20
N PHE A 107 -16.43 2.57 20.49
CA PHE A 107 -16.53 3.78 19.67
C PHE A 107 -16.27 3.45 18.20
N GLY A 108 -16.85 4.25 17.30
CA GLY A 108 -16.57 4.08 15.88
C GLY A 108 -16.80 5.30 14.98
N GLY A 109 -16.40 5.15 13.72
CA GLY A 109 -16.63 6.13 12.67
C GLY A 109 -16.36 5.54 11.28
N GLY A 110 -17.09 6.02 10.27
CA GLY A 110 -16.98 5.54 8.89
C GLY A 110 -17.19 6.62 7.85
N GLY A 111 -17.08 7.90 8.23
CA GLY A 111 -17.46 9.01 7.36
C GLY A 111 -18.95 8.93 6.98
N GLY A 112 -19.27 9.13 5.71
CA GLY A 112 -20.64 9.04 5.19
C GLY A 112 -21.16 7.61 4.97
N VAL A 113 -20.33 6.58 5.21
CA VAL A 113 -20.70 5.16 4.97
C VAL A 113 -21.70 4.65 6.03
N ILE A 114 -21.66 5.19 7.25
CA ILE A 114 -22.58 4.84 8.34
C ILE A 114 -23.65 5.92 8.41
N VAL A 115 -24.86 5.61 7.94
CA VAL A 115 -25.97 6.57 7.89
C VAL A 115 -26.63 6.74 9.26
N ASP A 116 -27.35 7.84 9.47
CA ASP A 116 -27.92 8.20 10.78
C ASP A 116 -28.83 7.11 11.38
N ALA A 117 -29.65 6.45 10.56
CA ALA A 117 -30.49 5.34 11.02
C ALA A 117 -29.66 4.15 11.56
N GLU A 118 -28.49 3.90 11.00
CA GLU A 118 -27.58 2.85 11.47
C GLU A 118 -26.81 3.28 12.71
N ILE A 119 -26.45 4.57 12.80
CA ILE A 119 -25.87 5.16 14.01
C ILE A 119 -26.82 4.96 15.19
N GLU A 120 -28.11 5.29 15.02
CA GLU A 120 -29.14 5.09 16.05
C GLU A 120 -29.31 3.61 16.42
N ALA A 121 -29.36 2.72 15.43
CA ALA A 121 -29.48 1.28 15.66
C ALA A 121 -28.27 0.71 16.43
N LEU A 122 -27.05 1.16 16.10
CA LEU A 122 -25.82 0.75 16.77
C LEU A 122 -25.77 1.27 18.22
N HIS A 123 -26.21 2.51 18.48
CA HIS A 123 -26.29 3.04 19.85
C HIS A 123 -27.31 2.27 20.67
N ALA A 124 -28.47 1.95 20.08
CA ALA A 124 -29.49 1.12 20.73
C ALA A 124 -29.00 -0.30 21.03
N ALA A 125 -28.13 -0.86 20.19
CA ALA A 125 -27.52 -2.17 20.39
C ALA A 125 -26.43 -2.19 21.49
N GLY A 126 -25.87 -1.04 21.87
CA GLY A 126 -24.88 -0.92 22.96
C GLY A 126 -23.54 -0.31 22.57
N VAL A 127 -23.37 0.17 21.33
CA VAL A 127 -22.20 0.99 20.95
C VAL A 127 -22.28 2.33 21.69
N GLU A 128 -21.20 2.76 22.33
CA GLU A 128 -21.19 3.98 23.16
C GLU A 128 -21.38 5.23 22.29
N ARG A 129 -20.62 5.35 21.20
CA ARG A 129 -20.76 6.45 20.24
C ARG A 129 -20.18 6.10 18.87
N ILE A 130 -20.92 6.44 17.83
CA ILE A 130 -20.45 6.53 16.44
C ILE A 130 -20.43 8.01 16.06
N TYR A 131 -19.31 8.52 15.55
CA TYR A 131 -19.16 9.92 15.14
C TYR A 131 -19.42 10.07 13.64
N SER A 132 -20.37 10.93 13.27
CA SER A 132 -20.66 11.29 11.88
C SER A 132 -19.76 12.43 11.37
N PRO A 133 -19.71 12.71 10.06
CA PRO A 133 -19.03 13.89 9.53
C PRO A 133 -19.52 15.21 10.17
N GLU A 134 -20.80 15.29 10.50
CA GLU A 134 -21.42 16.45 11.15
C GLU A 134 -20.94 16.65 12.59
N ASP A 135 -20.76 15.55 13.34
CA ASP A 135 -20.10 15.62 14.65
C ASP A 135 -18.67 16.15 14.53
N GLY A 136 -17.94 15.75 13.48
CA GLY A 136 -16.60 16.24 13.18
C GLY A 136 -16.55 17.74 12.91
N HIS A 137 -17.58 18.30 12.29
CA HIS A 137 -17.72 19.74 12.08
C HIS A 137 -18.07 20.47 13.39
N ARG A 138 -19.11 19.99 14.09
CA ARG A 138 -19.65 20.61 15.30
C ARG A 138 -18.70 20.57 16.50
N LEU A 139 -18.03 19.44 16.73
CA LEU A 139 -17.14 19.24 17.88
C LEU A 139 -15.68 19.57 17.52
N GLY A 140 -15.32 19.48 16.25
CA GLY A 140 -13.92 19.43 15.82
C GLY A 140 -13.23 18.14 16.25
N LEU A 141 -12.05 17.86 15.67
CA LEU A 141 -11.28 16.65 15.99
C LEU A 141 -10.95 16.55 17.48
N ARG A 142 -10.53 17.65 18.12
CA ARG A 142 -10.24 17.66 19.56
C ARG A 142 -11.48 17.47 20.44
N GLY A 143 -12.63 18.00 20.03
CA GLY A 143 -13.87 17.85 20.78
C GLY A 143 -14.36 16.41 20.79
N MET A 144 -14.24 15.69 19.67
CA MET A 144 -14.55 14.26 19.62
C MET A 144 -13.68 13.44 20.58
N ILE A 145 -12.37 13.71 20.61
CA ILE A 145 -11.45 13.01 21.52
C ILE A 145 -11.75 13.31 23.00
N ASN A 146 -12.07 14.57 23.33
CA ASN A 146 -12.47 14.94 24.68
C ASN A 146 -13.79 14.25 25.10
N ASP A 147 -14.76 14.14 24.19
CA ASP A 147 -16.01 13.42 24.41
C ASP A 147 -15.75 11.93 24.66
N MET A 148 -14.93 11.27 23.81
CA MET A 148 -14.52 9.87 24.01
C MET A 148 -13.91 9.63 25.39
N ILE A 149 -12.96 10.49 25.79
CA ILE A 149 -12.28 10.39 27.09
C ILE A 149 -13.27 10.60 28.25
N SER A 150 -14.17 11.58 28.14
CA SER A 150 -15.12 11.91 29.21
C SER A 150 -16.15 10.81 29.51
N ARG A 151 -16.45 9.98 28.51
CA ARG A 151 -17.35 8.81 28.61
C ARG A 151 -16.69 7.59 29.23
N CYS A 152 -15.36 7.57 29.23
CA CYS A 152 -14.57 6.50 29.81
C CYS A 152 -14.21 6.85 31.26
N ARG A 153 -14.15 5.83 32.13
CA ARG A 153 -13.61 5.96 33.48
C ARG A 153 -12.61 4.83 33.69
N PRO A 154 -11.41 5.10 34.23
CA PRO A 154 -10.50 4.03 34.60
C PRO A 154 -11.21 3.09 35.56
N LEU A 155 -11.15 1.79 35.28
CA LEU A 155 -11.77 0.79 36.14
C LEU A 155 -10.97 0.63 37.43
N GLU A 156 -11.45 1.23 38.53
CA GLU A 156 -10.91 0.97 39.87
C GLU A 156 -11.32 -0.43 40.33
N ARG A 157 -10.43 -1.40 40.13
CA ARG A 157 -10.64 -2.80 40.56
C ARG A 157 -9.93 -3.05 41.88
N ASN A 158 -10.72 -3.44 42.88
CA ASN A 158 -10.24 -3.65 44.26
C ASN A 158 -10.33 -5.11 44.72
N ASP A 159 -10.88 -6.01 43.91
CA ASP A 159 -11.05 -7.43 44.20
C ASP A 159 -10.38 -8.28 43.11
N PHE A 160 -9.44 -9.14 43.50
CA PHE A 160 -8.62 -9.93 42.59
C PHE A 160 -8.68 -11.42 42.98
N ASP A 161 -9.32 -12.23 42.14
CA ASP A 161 -9.43 -13.67 42.36
C ASP A 161 -8.18 -14.41 41.84
N LEU A 162 -7.17 -14.54 42.71
CA LEU A 162 -5.93 -15.28 42.40
C LEU A 162 -6.19 -16.78 42.13
N GLY A 163 -7.30 -17.34 42.62
CA GLY A 163 -7.69 -18.72 42.34
C GLY A 163 -8.10 -18.89 40.87
N ARG A 164 -8.87 -17.94 40.32
CA ARG A 164 -9.20 -17.92 38.89
C ARG A 164 -7.99 -17.69 38.00
N VAL A 165 -7.04 -16.85 38.42
CA VAL A 165 -5.76 -16.68 37.70
C VAL A 165 -5.03 -18.02 37.65
N SER A 166 -4.92 -18.71 38.79
CA SER A 166 -4.27 -20.03 38.88
C SER A 166 -4.98 -21.11 38.06
N ALA A 167 -6.29 -20.96 37.82
CA ALA A 167 -7.07 -21.83 36.95
C ALA A 167 -6.93 -21.47 35.45
N GLY A 168 -6.06 -20.52 35.09
CA GLY A 168 -5.80 -20.12 33.71
C GLY A 168 -6.84 -19.14 33.13
N ASN A 169 -7.64 -18.46 33.95
CA ASN A 169 -8.61 -17.48 33.44
C ASN A 169 -7.90 -16.20 32.97
N GLU A 170 -7.93 -15.96 31.66
CA GLU A 170 -7.26 -14.84 31.01
C GLU A 170 -7.77 -13.47 31.50
N ARG A 171 -9.09 -13.28 31.60
CA ARG A 171 -9.67 -12.01 32.07
C ARG A 171 -9.23 -11.68 33.50
N ALA A 172 -9.19 -12.68 34.38
CA ALA A 172 -8.71 -12.52 35.75
C ALA A 172 -7.22 -12.14 35.78
N LEU A 173 -6.40 -12.74 34.92
CA LEU A 173 -4.99 -12.39 34.78
C LEU A 173 -4.81 -10.94 34.29
N SER A 174 -5.52 -10.54 33.23
CA SER A 174 -5.46 -9.17 32.70
C SER A 174 -5.89 -8.14 33.73
N THR A 175 -6.93 -8.44 34.50
CA THR A 175 -7.40 -7.63 35.63
C THR A 175 -6.32 -7.48 36.70
N LEU A 176 -5.70 -8.59 37.11
CA LEU A 176 -4.64 -8.62 38.10
C LEU A 176 -3.46 -7.75 37.64
N ILE A 177 -3.04 -7.89 36.38
CA ILE A 177 -1.95 -7.10 35.82
C ILE A 177 -2.28 -5.60 35.85
N SER A 178 -3.50 -5.19 35.48
CA SER A 178 -3.93 -3.79 35.61
C SER A 178 -3.81 -3.29 37.05
N GLY A 179 -4.29 -4.08 38.02
CA GLY A 179 -4.17 -3.78 39.45
C GLY A 179 -2.72 -3.56 39.91
N LEU A 180 -1.80 -4.41 39.43
CA LEU A 180 -0.36 -4.29 39.73
C LEU A 180 0.29 -3.05 39.11
N THR A 181 -0.24 -2.56 37.98
CA THR A 181 0.33 -1.41 37.24
C THR A 181 -0.18 -0.05 37.73
N ASN A 182 -1.27 -0.01 38.49
CA ASN A 182 -1.98 1.24 38.84
C ASN A 182 -1.28 2.12 39.90
N GLY A 183 -0.10 1.71 40.41
CA GLY A 183 0.73 2.54 41.29
C GLY A 183 0.12 2.87 42.65
N THR A 184 -0.90 2.13 43.09
CA THR A 184 -1.59 2.33 44.37
C THR A 184 -0.90 1.57 45.52
N GLU A 185 -1.17 1.94 46.78
CA GLU A 185 -0.67 1.20 47.95
C GLU A 185 -1.15 -0.27 47.95
N LEU A 186 -2.36 -0.51 47.42
CA LEU A 186 -2.91 -1.85 47.21
C LEU A 186 -2.07 -2.67 46.22
N ALA A 187 -1.54 -2.03 45.16
CA ALA A 187 -0.68 -2.69 44.17
C ALA A 187 0.61 -3.23 44.82
N GLY A 188 1.20 -2.51 45.77
CA GLY A 188 2.41 -2.96 46.49
C GLY A 188 2.18 -4.23 47.29
N ARG A 189 1.09 -4.28 48.07
CA ARG A 189 0.72 -5.49 48.87
C ARG A 189 0.38 -6.68 47.97
N LEU A 190 -0.36 -6.41 46.89
CA LEU A 190 -0.73 -7.43 45.90
C LEU A 190 0.50 -7.98 45.17
N ALA A 191 1.48 -7.13 44.84
CA ALA A 191 2.72 -7.52 44.20
C ALA A 191 3.51 -8.52 45.07
N GLU A 192 3.64 -8.26 46.38
CA GLU A 192 4.32 -9.17 47.31
C GLU A 192 3.61 -10.52 47.40
N GLU A 193 2.28 -10.53 47.49
CA GLU A 193 1.49 -11.75 47.56
C GLU A 193 1.63 -12.59 46.28
N VAL A 194 1.50 -11.96 45.11
CA VAL A 194 1.64 -12.59 43.79
C VAL A 194 3.03 -13.17 43.61
N CYS A 195 4.08 -12.41 43.92
CA CYS A 195 5.47 -12.88 43.84
C CYS A 195 5.72 -14.08 44.77
N THR A 196 5.14 -14.07 45.96
CA THR A 196 5.29 -15.17 46.93
C THR A 196 4.62 -16.43 46.44
N ARG A 197 3.39 -16.32 45.93
CA ARG A 197 2.67 -17.48 45.38
C ARG A 197 3.33 -18.00 44.12
N ALA A 198 3.72 -17.14 43.17
CA ALA A 198 4.32 -17.55 41.90
C ALA A 198 5.53 -18.48 42.10
N LYS A 199 6.41 -18.15 43.06
CA LYS A 199 7.58 -18.95 43.44
C LYS A 199 7.25 -20.38 43.91
N GLN A 200 6.02 -20.65 44.32
CA GLN A 200 5.57 -21.95 44.81
C GLN A 200 4.91 -22.82 43.72
N VAL A 201 4.47 -22.23 42.61
CA VAL A 201 3.59 -22.92 41.63
C VAL A 201 4.23 -23.09 40.25
N SER A 202 5.19 -22.23 39.86
CA SER A 202 5.72 -22.25 38.49
C SER A 202 7.23 -22.02 38.44
N HIS A 203 7.87 -22.73 37.51
CA HIS A 203 9.27 -22.56 37.10
C HIS A 203 9.38 -22.19 35.61
N ALA A 204 8.31 -21.63 35.03
CA ALA A 204 8.28 -21.26 33.62
C ALA A 204 9.48 -20.37 33.25
N PRO A 205 10.29 -20.73 32.23
CA PRO A 205 11.39 -19.91 31.77
C PRO A 205 10.91 -18.54 31.28
N VAL A 206 11.63 -17.51 31.69
CA VAL A 206 11.47 -16.13 31.25
C VAL A 206 12.60 -15.78 30.27
N ILE A 207 12.23 -15.38 29.05
CA ILE A 207 13.14 -14.99 27.98
C ILE A 207 13.06 -13.47 27.84
N GLY A 208 14.17 -12.76 28.09
CA GLY A 208 14.27 -11.32 27.91
C GLY A 208 14.81 -10.98 26.54
N ILE A 209 14.03 -10.28 25.72
CA ILE A 209 14.43 -9.77 24.42
C ILE A 209 14.63 -8.26 24.54
N THR A 210 15.87 -7.81 24.34
CA THR A 210 16.22 -6.39 24.42
C THR A 210 17.10 -6.00 23.24
N GLY A 211 17.35 -4.71 23.06
CA GLY A 211 18.03 -4.22 21.87
C GLY A 211 17.73 -2.77 21.52
N THR A 212 18.51 -2.25 20.57
CA THR A 212 18.37 -0.87 20.13
C THR A 212 17.01 -0.60 19.48
N GLY A 213 16.55 0.65 19.56
CA GLY A 213 15.30 1.08 18.91
C GLY A 213 15.35 0.81 17.40
N GLY A 214 14.29 0.18 16.87
CA GLY A 214 14.19 -0.11 15.42
C GLY A 214 15.02 -1.30 14.91
N ALA A 215 15.71 -2.05 15.79
CA ALA A 215 16.43 -3.27 15.42
C ALA A 215 15.52 -4.42 14.96
N GLY A 216 14.21 -4.33 15.21
CA GLY A 216 13.22 -5.33 14.84
C GLY A 216 12.96 -6.38 15.92
N LYS A 217 13.02 -5.98 17.20
CA LYS A 217 12.72 -6.83 18.36
C LYS A 217 11.35 -7.49 18.24
N SER A 218 10.27 -6.73 18.17
CA SER A 218 8.91 -7.27 18.07
C SER A 218 8.66 -8.12 16.81
N SER A 219 9.29 -7.79 15.68
CA SER A 219 9.26 -8.66 14.49
C SER A 219 9.98 -9.99 14.73
N LEU A 220 11.13 -9.98 15.42
CA LEU A 220 11.89 -11.18 15.73
C LEU A 220 11.18 -12.02 16.81
N THR A 221 10.60 -11.38 17.82
CA THR A 221 9.75 -11.99 18.85
C THR A 221 8.60 -12.76 18.19
N ASP A 222 7.88 -12.13 17.26
CA ASP A 222 6.79 -12.75 16.49
C ASP A 222 7.27 -13.98 15.71
N GLU A 223 8.38 -13.87 15.00
CA GLU A 223 8.95 -14.99 14.25
C GLU A 223 9.41 -16.14 15.17
N LEU A 224 9.95 -15.85 16.36
CA LEU A 224 10.33 -16.85 17.37
C LEU A 224 9.09 -17.55 17.94
N ILE A 225 8.03 -16.81 18.27
CA ILE A 225 6.73 -17.36 18.68
C ILE A 225 6.20 -18.29 17.60
N ARG A 226 6.29 -17.88 16.32
CA ARG A 226 5.93 -18.75 15.19
C ARG A 226 6.73 -20.05 15.18
N ARG A 227 8.06 -20.01 15.44
CA ARG A 227 8.87 -21.25 15.52
C ARG A 227 8.45 -22.09 16.72
N PHE A 228 8.18 -21.52 17.89
CA PHE A 228 7.66 -22.28 19.03
C PHE A 228 6.36 -23.01 18.69
N ARG A 229 5.40 -22.31 18.05
CA ARG A 229 4.14 -22.89 17.62
C ARG A 229 4.34 -24.05 16.66
N LEU A 230 5.14 -23.86 15.62
CA LEU A 230 5.39 -24.88 14.60
C LEU A 230 6.18 -26.08 15.14
N ASP A 231 7.25 -25.83 15.90
CA ASP A 231 8.13 -26.88 16.43
C ASP A 231 7.41 -27.76 17.47
N GLN A 232 6.47 -27.17 18.22
CA GLN A 232 5.76 -27.81 19.33
C GLN A 232 4.29 -28.10 19.03
N ALA A 233 3.85 -27.96 17.77
CA ALA A 233 2.47 -28.15 17.33
C ALA A 233 1.44 -27.43 18.22
N ASP A 234 1.68 -26.15 18.49
CA ASP A 234 0.84 -25.26 19.30
C ASP A 234 0.58 -25.73 20.75
N ARG A 235 1.31 -26.74 21.26
CA ARG A 235 1.13 -27.31 22.60
C ARG A 235 1.49 -26.34 23.73
N LEU A 236 2.44 -25.44 23.49
CA LEU A 236 2.94 -24.53 24.52
C LEU A 236 2.00 -23.36 24.75
N ARG A 237 1.77 -23.04 26.02
CA ARG A 237 1.18 -21.79 26.49
C ARG A 237 2.27 -20.74 26.62
N ILE A 238 2.22 -19.68 25.80
CA ILE A 238 3.24 -18.64 25.74
C ILE A 238 2.64 -17.32 26.17
N ALA A 239 3.28 -16.61 27.09
CA ALA A 239 2.91 -15.25 27.45
C ALA A 239 3.96 -14.26 26.95
N VAL A 240 3.50 -13.14 26.40
CA VAL A 240 4.34 -12.06 25.87
C VAL A 240 4.04 -10.79 26.65
N ILE A 241 5.07 -10.19 27.25
CA ILE A 241 5.00 -8.90 27.92
C ILE A 241 5.87 -7.94 27.11
N ALA A 242 5.25 -7.02 26.37
CA ALA A 242 5.97 -6.05 25.55
C ALA A 242 5.94 -4.66 26.20
N VAL A 243 7.08 -3.98 26.23
CA VAL A 243 7.24 -2.69 26.90
C VAL A 243 7.58 -1.59 25.89
N ASP A 244 6.75 -0.56 25.84
CA ASP A 244 6.95 0.61 24.99
C ASP A 244 7.16 1.91 25.82
N PRO A 245 7.89 2.91 25.30
CA PRO A 245 8.18 4.12 26.05
C PRO A 245 6.98 5.07 26.15
N SER A 246 6.74 5.64 27.34
CA SER A 246 5.74 6.69 27.56
C SER A 246 6.22 8.08 27.10
N ARG A 247 5.32 8.91 26.54
CA ARG A 247 5.66 10.31 26.20
C ARG A 247 5.63 11.21 27.42
N ARG A 248 6.80 11.74 27.81
CA ARG A 248 6.96 12.65 28.96
C ARG A 248 6.05 13.87 28.96
N LYS A 249 5.70 14.42 27.78
CA LYS A 249 4.93 15.66 27.65
C LYS A 249 3.42 15.47 27.82
N SER A 250 2.87 14.38 27.29
CA SER A 250 1.42 14.11 27.33
C SER A 250 1.01 13.14 28.44
N GLY A 251 1.93 12.31 28.95
CA GLY A 251 1.61 11.22 29.88
C GLY A 251 1.09 9.95 29.19
N GLY A 252 0.67 10.04 27.92
CA GLY A 252 0.20 8.91 27.12
C GLY A 252 1.33 8.11 26.48
N ALA A 253 0.99 6.95 25.93
CA ALA A 253 1.93 6.05 25.24
C ALA A 253 1.31 5.49 23.96
N LEU A 254 2.16 5.18 22.98
CA LEU A 254 1.76 4.40 21.81
C LEU A 254 2.40 3.03 21.99
N LEU A 255 1.57 2.06 22.35
CA LEU A 255 1.96 0.68 22.56
C LEU A 255 1.86 -0.03 21.20
N GLY A 256 2.97 0.05 20.47
CA GLY A 256 3.10 -0.29 19.06
C GLY A 256 3.71 -1.66 18.79
N ASP A 257 4.13 -2.42 19.80
CA ASP A 257 4.71 -3.76 19.56
C ASP A 257 3.68 -4.76 19.03
N ARG A 258 2.44 -4.71 19.54
CA ARG A 258 1.39 -5.66 19.18
C ARG A 258 1.00 -5.61 17.71
N ILE A 259 1.16 -4.47 17.04
CA ILE A 259 0.86 -4.35 15.60
C ILE A 259 1.74 -5.27 14.73
N ARG A 260 2.93 -5.64 15.22
CA ARG A 260 3.91 -6.48 14.51
C ARG A 260 3.67 -7.98 14.67
N MET A 261 2.85 -8.36 15.65
CA MET A 261 2.66 -9.73 16.09
C MET A 261 1.56 -10.41 15.26
N ASN A 262 1.95 -11.24 14.29
CA ASN A 262 1.04 -12.02 13.46
C ASN A 262 0.81 -13.45 14.00
N ALA A 263 1.74 -13.98 14.78
CA ALA A 263 1.74 -15.35 15.29
C ALA A 263 1.06 -15.49 16.66
N ILE A 264 0.57 -14.40 17.26
CA ILE A 264 -0.04 -14.41 18.59
C ILE A 264 -1.55 -14.71 18.58
N ASP A 265 -2.19 -14.74 17.41
CA ASP A 265 -3.60 -15.07 17.26
C ASP A 265 -3.82 -16.58 17.45
N HIS A 266 -3.80 -17.02 18.71
CA HIS A 266 -3.99 -18.40 19.13
C HIS A 266 -4.38 -18.45 20.62
N PRO A 267 -5.32 -19.31 21.05
CA PRO A 267 -5.79 -19.37 22.45
C PRO A 267 -4.71 -19.73 23.48
N ASN A 268 -3.60 -20.35 23.06
CA ASN A 268 -2.46 -20.62 23.95
C ASN A 268 -1.48 -19.44 24.08
N ILE A 269 -1.76 -18.30 23.43
CA ILE A 269 -0.87 -17.14 23.45
C ILE A 269 -1.57 -15.96 24.10
N PHE A 270 -0.92 -15.41 25.12
CA PHE A 270 -1.35 -14.22 25.83
C PHE A 270 -0.36 -13.10 25.57
N MET A 271 -0.83 -11.90 25.25
CA MET A 271 0.03 -10.72 25.12
C MET A 271 -0.48 -9.54 25.94
N ARG A 272 0.42 -8.90 26.68
CA ARG A 272 0.17 -7.65 27.40
C ARG A 272 1.19 -6.58 27.03
N SER A 273 0.69 -5.40 26.67
CA SER A 273 1.52 -4.24 26.35
C SER A 273 1.59 -3.29 27.55
N LEU A 274 2.80 -2.95 28.00
CA LEU A 274 3.06 -2.06 29.13
C LEU A 274 3.75 -0.79 28.67
N ALA A 275 3.44 0.33 29.32
CA ALA A 275 4.18 1.57 29.15
C ALA A 275 5.27 1.65 30.24
N THR A 276 6.43 2.25 29.94
CA THR A 276 7.50 2.41 30.95
C THR A 276 7.08 3.26 32.13
N ARG A 277 6.18 4.24 31.94
CA ARG A 277 5.62 5.17 32.96
C ARG A 277 6.65 5.99 33.78
N ALA A 278 7.94 5.82 33.50
CA ALA A 278 9.05 6.51 34.15
C ALA A 278 10.04 7.08 33.11
N SER A 279 10.71 8.18 33.46
CA SER A 279 11.67 8.86 32.57
C SER A 279 12.99 8.09 32.51
N GLY A 280 13.36 7.60 31.33
CA GLY A 280 14.67 6.98 31.08
C GLY A 280 14.81 5.54 31.57
N ALA A 281 13.73 4.90 32.02
CA ALA A 281 13.71 3.48 32.33
C ALA A 281 13.29 2.67 31.11
N GLU A 282 14.01 1.57 30.81
CA GLU A 282 13.68 0.65 29.72
C GLU A 282 12.54 -0.33 30.05
N ILE A 283 12.31 -0.55 31.35
CA ILE A 283 11.31 -1.45 31.94
C ILE A 283 10.52 -0.72 33.05
N PRO A 284 9.22 -1.06 33.27
CA PRO A 284 8.45 -0.50 34.36
C PRO A 284 8.79 -1.17 35.70
N GLU A 285 8.69 -0.43 36.81
CA GLU A 285 8.98 -0.95 38.17
C GLU A 285 8.09 -2.15 38.56
N CYS A 286 6.88 -2.23 38.01
CA CYS A 286 5.94 -3.33 38.27
C CYS A 286 6.26 -4.61 37.47
N LEU A 287 7.23 -4.60 36.55
CA LEU A 287 7.53 -5.73 35.67
C LEU A 287 7.76 -7.06 36.43
N PRO A 288 8.52 -7.12 37.55
CA PRO A 288 8.69 -8.37 38.29
C PRO A 288 7.37 -8.96 38.81
N ALA A 289 6.45 -8.10 39.27
CA ALA A 289 5.14 -8.53 39.73
C ALA A 289 4.26 -9.01 38.59
N VAL A 290 4.35 -8.39 37.41
CA VAL A 290 3.64 -8.83 36.19
C VAL A 290 4.15 -10.19 35.71
N ILE A 291 5.46 -10.41 35.69
CA ILE A 291 6.06 -11.72 35.37
C ILE A 291 5.54 -12.78 36.35
N ALA A 292 5.51 -12.48 37.65
CA ALA A 292 4.98 -13.38 38.66
C ALA A 292 3.48 -13.67 38.48
N ALA A 293 2.68 -12.67 38.09
CA ALA A 293 1.25 -12.86 37.79
C ALA A 293 1.05 -13.82 36.61
N VAL A 294 1.84 -13.66 35.55
CA VAL A 294 1.82 -14.55 34.39
C VAL A 294 2.27 -15.96 34.77
N GLN A 295 3.31 -16.10 35.61
CA GLN A 295 3.72 -17.41 36.13
C GLN A 295 2.60 -18.12 36.90
N LEU A 296 1.81 -17.39 37.69
CA LEU A 296 0.61 -17.93 38.34
C LEU A 296 -0.46 -18.39 37.35
N GLY A 297 -0.54 -17.77 36.17
CA GLY A 297 -1.47 -18.15 35.09
C GLY A 297 -1.17 -19.51 34.45
N GLY A 298 -0.06 -20.16 34.82
CA GLY A 298 0.31 -21.50 34.35
C GLY A 298 0.79 -21.54 32.90
N PHE A 299 1.50 -20.50 32.44
CA PHE A 299 2.15 -20.49 31.12
C PHE A 299 3.44 -21.31 31.14
N ASP A 300 3.78 -21.92 30.00
CA ASP A 300 4.98 -22.74 29.84
C ASP A 300 6.21 -21.88 29.54
N VAL A 301 6.05 -20.79 28.78
CA VAL A 301 7.14 -19.88 28.40
C VAL A 301 6.67 -18.43 28.54
N ILE A 302 7.53 -17.57 29.10
CA ILE A 302 7.26 -16.13 29.22
C ILE A 302 8.31 -15.39 28.41
N VAL A 303 7.89 -14.52 27.50
CA VAL A 303 8.75 -13.65 26.70
C VAL A 303 8.53 -12.22 27.15
N VAL A 304 9.61 -11.51 27.47
CA VAL A 304 9.59 -10.11 27.88
C VAL A 304 10.38 -9.30 26.88
N GLU A 305 9.71 -8.42 26.15
CA GLU A 305 10.34 -7.48 25.24
C GLU A 305 10.46 -6.10 25.90
N THR A 306 11.67 -5.54 25.91
CA THR A 306 11.91 -4.19 26.44
C THR A 306 11.64 -3.11 25.41
N SER A 307 11.55 -1.86 25.87
CA SER A 307 11.62 -0.71 24.96
C SER A 307 13.01 -0.62 24.29
N GLY A 308 13.18 0.30 23.33
CA GLY A 308 14.48 0.51 22.69
C GLY A 308 15.52 1.03 23.69
N ILE A 309 16.62 0.31 23.85
CA ILE A 309 17.64 0.59 24.87
C ILE A 309 18.83 1.40 24.32
N GLY A 310 19.51 2.13 25.20
CA GLY A 310 20.80 2.76 24.93
C GLY A 310 21.97 1.77 25.08
N GLN A 311 23.20 2.27 24.91
CA GLN A 311 24.40 1.43 24.99
C GLN A 311 24.68 0.91 26.42
N GLY A 312 24.35 1.68 27.46
CA GLY A 312 24.67 1.35 28.87
C GLY A 312 23.50 0.77 29.67
N ASP A 313 22.45 0.28 29.00
CA ASP A 313 21.27 -0.25 29.68
C ASP A 313 21.24 -1.78 29.59
N ALA A 314 20.94 -2.45 30.71
CA ALA A 314 20.87 -3.92 30.83
C ALA A 314 19.90 -4.36 31.95
N ALA A 315 18.87 -3.57 32.24
CA ALA A 315 17.99 -3.76 33.38
C ALA A 315 17.10 -5.03 33.28
N ILE A 316 16.93 -5.57 32.08
CA ILE A 316 16.23 -6.85 31.88
C ILE A 316 17.02 -8.08 32.35
N ALA A 317 18.36 -8.04 32.30
CA ALA A 317 19.22 -9.19 32.59
C ALA A 317 18.95 -9.89 33.94
N PRO A 318 18.79 -9.17 35.08
CA PRO A 318 18.52 -9.81 36.37
C PRO A 318 17.09 -10.37 36.52
N LEU A 319 16.18 -10.06 35.59
CA LEU A 319 14.76 -10.44 35.69
C LEU A 319 14.39 -11.68 34.88
N VAL A 320 15.31 -12.18 34.05
CA VAL A 320 15.03 -13.22 33.05
C VAL A 320 15.97 -14.42 33.21
N ASN A 321 15.52 -15.57 32.72
CA ASN A 321 16.32 -16.79 32.71
C ASN A 321 17.22 -16.88 31.48
N VAL A 322 16.86 -16.28 30.35
CA VAL A 322 17.71 -16.21 29.15
C VAL A 322 17.58 -14.82 28.55
N SER A 323 18.69 -14.18 28.21
CA SER A 323 18.71 -12.85 27.60
C SER A 323 19.13 -12.92 26.12
N LEU A 324 18.37 -12.23 25.26
CA LEU A 324 18.63 -12.09 23.82
C LEU A 324 18.83 -10.60 23.51
N TYR A 325 20.03 -10.23 23.06
CA TYR A 325 20.32 -8.89 22.57
C TYR A 325 20.15 -8.81 21.06
N VAL A 326 19.29 -7.89 20.60
CA VAL A 326 18.98 -7.67 19.19
C VAL A 326 19.59 -6.35 18.74
N MET A 327 20.38 -6.39 17.67
CA MET A 327 21.02 -5.22 17.07
C MET A 327 20.96 -5.25 15.54
N THR A 328 21.30 -4.14 14.90
CA THR A 328 21.48 -4.08 13.44
C THR A 328 22.98 -4.10 13.09
N PRO A 329 23.33 -4.31 11.81
CA PRO A 329 24.71 -4.14 11.32
C PRO A 329 25.26 -2.72 11.48
N GLU A 330 24.41 -1.72 11.74
CA GLU A 330 24.76 -0.31 11.85
C GLU A 330 24.98 0.09 13.32
N TYR A 331 26.16 -0.19 13.87
CA TYR A 331 26.54 0.15 15.26
C TYR A 331 27.67 1.18 15.36
N GLY A 332 28.10 1.76 14.24
CA GLY A 332 29.21 2.70 14.16
C GLY A 332 30.56 1.99 14.07
N ALA A 333 31.57 2.50 14.80
CA ALA A 333 32.90 1.89 14.82
C ALA A 333 32.94 0.65 15.74
N GLN A 334 33.85 -0.29 15.47
CA GLN A 334 34.05 -1.48 16.29
C GLN A 334 34.23 -1.19 17.78
N SER A 335 34.90 -0.09 18.14
CA SER A 335 35.10 0.33 19.54
C SER A 335 33.82 0.74 20.28
N GLN A 336 32.69 0.90 19.57
CA GLN A 336 31.39 1.11 20.22
C GLN A 336 30.86 -0.17 20.85
N LEU A 337 31.24 -1.35 20.35
CA LEU A 337 30.81 -2.64 20.91
C LEU A 337 31.34 -2.83 22.34
N GLU A 338 32.49 -2.24 22.67
CA GLU A 338 33.06 -2.25 24.02
C GLU A 338 32.26 -1.41 25.04
N LYS A 339 31.29 -0.62 24.58
CA LYS A 339 30.43 0.23 25.42
C LYS A 339 29.01 -0.31 25.54
N ILE A 340 28.70 -1.42 24.88
CA ILE A 340 27.37 -2.02 24.91
C ILE A 340 27.35 -2.99 26.08
N ASP A 341 26.84 -2.54 27.24
CA ASP A 341 26.77 -3.32 28.47
C ASP A 341 26.03 -4.64 28.24
N MET A 342 24.97 -4.63 27.42
CA MET A 342 24.20 -5.83 27.13
C MET A 342 25.01 -6.94 26.45
N LEU A 343 26.14 -6.65 25.77
CA LEU A 343 27.02 -7.70 25.22
C LEU A 343 27.78 -8.48 26.31
N ASP A 344 27.89 -7.94 27.53
CA ASP A 344 28.45 -8.67 28.69
C ASP A 344 27.43 -9.63 29.31
N PHE A 345 26.14 -9.31 29.21
CA PHE A 345 25.05 -10.06 29.87
C PHE A 345 24.24 -10.95 28.92
N ALA A 346 24.37 -10.79 27.61
CA ALA A 346 23.58 -11.49 26.61
C ALA A 346 24.00 -12.97 26.47
N ASP A 347 23.06 -13.88 26.74
CA ASP A 347 23.25 -15.32 26.47
C ASP A 347 23.28 -15.59 24.95
N LEU A 348 22.45 -14.87 24.19
CA LEU A 348 22.41 -14.89 22.73
C LEU A 348 22.40 -13.48 22.15
N VAL A 349 23.01 -13.32 20.98
CA VAL A 349 23.00 -12.07 20.23
C VAL A 349 22.43 -12.32 18.83
N ALA A 350 21.46 -11.49 18.42
CA ALA A 350 20.90 -11.49 17.08
C ALA A 350 21.25 -10.18 16.36
N ILE A 351 22.05 -10.28 15.30
CA ILE A 351 22.28 -9.20 14.35
C ILE A 351 21.18 -9.32 13.31
N ASN A 352 20.06 -8.64 13.59
CA ASN A 352 18.89 -8.64 12.75
C ASN A 352 19.04 -7.63 11.60
N LYS A 353 18.23 -7.77 10.55
CA LYS A 353 18.38 -7.04 9.28
C LYS A 353 19.69 -7.41 8.57
N PHE A 354 20.01 -8.70 8.58
CA PHE A 354 21.27 -9.24 8.07
C PHE A 354 21.43 -9.08 6.54
N GLU A 355 20.35 -8.77 5.82
CA GLU A 355 20.36 -8.36 4.41
C GLU A 355 21.09 -7.03 4.16
N ARG A 356 21.33 -6.23 5.21
CA ARG A 356 21.98 -4.92 5.05
C ARG A 356 23.45 -5.02 4.71
N ARG A 357 24.01 -3.92 4.21
CA ARG A 357 25.43 -3.84 3.89
C ARG A 357 26.25 -3.84 5.18
N GLY A 358 27.31 -4.64 5.21
CA GLY A 358 28.23 -4.72 6.35
C GLY A 358 27.86 -5.75 7.41
N SER A 359 26.80 -6.54 7.20
CA SER A 359 26.36 -7.59 8.14
C SER A 359 27.42 -8.65 8.46
N GLU A 360 28.22 -9.05 7.46
CA GLU A 360 29.32 -10.00 7.66
C GLU A 360 30.44 -9.43 8.54
N ASP A 361 30.79 -8.16 8.32
CA ASP A 361 31.76 -7.45 9.18
C ASP A 361 31.19 -7.27 10.60
N ALA A 362 29.91 -6.91 10.70
CA ALA A 362 29.19 -6.81 11.96
C ALA A 362 29.23 -8.12 12.75
N LEU A 363 28.94 -9.24 12.09
CA LEU A 363 28.97 -10.56 12.69
C LEU A 363 30.34 -10.91 13.25
N ARG A 364 31.39 -10.70 12.46
CA ARG A 364 32.76 -10.93 12.89
C ARG A 364 33.12 -10.09 14.11
N ASP A 365 32.78 -8.81 14.08
CA ASP A 365 33.17 -7.87 15.12
C ASP A 365 32.43 -8.14 16.44
N VAL A 366 31.12 -8.43 16.37
CA VAL A 366 30.29 -8.80 17.53
C VAL A 366 30.71 -10.14 18.09
N ARG A 367 31.01 -11.15 17.27
CA ARG A 367 31.56 -12.44 17.72
C ARG A 367 32.86 -12.25 18.50
N LYS A 368 33.79 -11.46 17.96
CA LYS A 368 35.06 -11.15 18.64
C LYS A 368 34.83 -10.41 19.96
N GLN A 369 33.89 -9.47 19.99
CA GLN A 369 33.59 -8.74 21.23
C GLN A 369 32.98 -9.68 22.28
N TRP A 370 31.96 -10.45 21.90
CA TRP A 370 31.31 -11.42 22.79
C TRP A 370 32.32 -12.45 23.34
N GLN A 371 33.24 -12.92 22.48
CA GLN A 371 34.33 -13.83 22.87
C GLN A 371 35.25 -13.21 23.94
N ARG A 372 35.60 -11.93 23.79
CA ARG A 372 36.44 -11.19 24.75
C ARG A 372 35.71 -11.01 26.08
N ASN A 373 34.46 -10.58 26.03
CA ASN A 373 33.62 -10.35 27.21
C ASN A 373 33.45 -11.61 28.05
N ASN A 374 33.38 -12.78 27.39
CA ASN A 374 33.22 -14.09 28.04
C ASN A 374 34.56 -14.85 28.26
N GLU A 375 35.71 -14.25 27.94
CA GLU A 375 37.06 -14.84 28.05
C GLU A 375 37.24 -16.18 27.29
N GLN A 376 36.45 -16.45 26.25
CA GLN A 376 36.44 -17.72 25.51
C GLN A 376 37.41 -17.74 24.31
N PHE A 377 38.66 -17.32 24.50
CA PHE A 377 39.64 -17.13 23.40
C PHE A 377 39.97 -18.41 22.59
N GLY A 378 39.74 -19.60 23.16
CA GLY A 378 39.97 -20.89 22.50
C GLY A 378 38.75 -21.44 21.75
N ALA A 379 37.57 -20.81 21.88
CA ALA A 379 36.36 -21.22 21.17
C ALA A 379 36.43 -20.82 19.70
N ASP A 380 35.87 -21.66 18.82
CA ASP A 380 35.67 -21.32 17.42
C ASP A 380 34.66 -20.17 17.31
N PRO A 381 35.02 -19.01 16.71
CA PRO A 381 34.12 -17.89 16.53
C PRO A 381 32.78 -18.24 15.85
N GLU A 382 32.75 -19.23 14.96
CA GLU A 382 31.52 -19.69 14.28
C GLU A 382 30.55 -20.43 15.24
N SER A 383 31.07 -20.94 16.36
CA SER A 383 30.28 -21.65 17.38
C SER A 383 29.74 -20.73 18.48
N LEU A 384 30.09 -19.45 18.48
CA LEU A 384 29.65 -18.46 19.47
C LEU A 384 28.17 -18.09 19.26
N PRO A 385 27.40 -17.80 20.33
CA PRO A 385 25.94 -17.58 20.28
C PRO A 385 25.55 -16.22 19.68
N VAL A 386 26.16 -15.87 18.54
CA VAL A 386 25.88 -14.69 17.74
C VAL A 386 25.34 -15.15 16.39
N PHE A 387 24.12 -14.69 16.07
CA PHE A 387 23.34 -15.11 14.91
C PHE A 387 23.08 -13.93 13.97
N GLY A 388 23.06 -14.18 12.66
CA GLY A 388 22.64 -13.23 11.65
C GLY A 388 21.22 -13.56 11.19
N THR A 389 20.25 -12.68 11.45
CA THR A 389 18.82 -12.97 11.23
C THR A 389 18.14 -11.95 10.32
N ILE A 390 17.11 -12.39 9.60
CA ILE A 390 16.25 -11.52 8.81
C ILE A 390 14.79 -11.75 9.21
N ALA A 391 14.32 -11.09 10.27
CA ALA A 391 12.95 -11.27 10.76
C ALA A 391 11.86 -10.79 9.76
N ALA A 392 12.22 -9.91 8.82
CA ALA A 392 11.30 -9.45 7.76
C ALA A 392 11.05 -10.53 6.70
N ARG A 393 11.97 -11.50 6.59
CA ARG A 393 11.88 -12.58 5.63
C ARG A 393 11.12 -13.75 6.23
N PHE A 394 10.12 -14.20 5.49
CA PHE A 394 9.35 -15.36 5.90
C PHE A 394 10.20 -16.62 5.91
N ASN A 395 10.09 -17.42 6.97
CA ASN A 395 10.80 -18.68 7.14
C ASN A 395 12.34 -18.57 7.02
N ASP A 396 12.89 -17.44 7.45
CA ASP A 396 14.35 -17.23 7.50
C ASP A 396 15.04 -18.35 8.29
N ASP A 397 16.10 -18.91 7.70
CA ASP A 397 16.92 -19.96 8.30
C ASP A 397 17.83 -19.41 9.40
N GLY A 398 18.26 -18.15 9.28
CA GLY A 398 18.96 -17.43 10.36
C GLY A 398 18.13 -17.31 11.63
N VAL A 399 16.85 -16.92 11.53
CA VAL A 399 15.91 -16.91 12.67
C VAL A 399 15.68 -18.33 13.22
N SER A 400 15.62 -19.33 12.35
CA SER A 400 15.44 -20.73 12.77
C SER A 400 16.68 -21.28 13.50
N ALA A 401 17.88 -20.84 13.10
CA ALA A 401 19.12 -21.12 13.82
C ALA A 401 19.16 -20.43 15.19
N LEU A 402 18.74 -19.16 15.26
CA LEU A 402 18.59 -18.43 16.54
C LEU A 402 17.60 -19.16 17.46
N TYR A 403 16.46 -19.58 16.93
CA TYR A 403 15.47 -20.38 17.67
C TYR A 403 16.08 -21.68 18.21
N ALA A 404 16.88 -22.38 17.41
CA ALA A 404 17.60 -23.57 17.86
C ALA A 404 18.62 -23.27 18.97
N GLY A 405 19.34 -22.15 18.87
CA GLY A 405 20.22 -21.67 19.93
C GLY A 405 19.46 -21.39 21.22
N LEU A 406 18.32 -20.70 21.12
CA LEU A 406 17.46 -20.34 22.25
C LEU A 406 16.91 -21.59 22.96
N VAL A 407 16.38 -22.55 22.21
CA VAL A 407 15.88 -23.83 22.75
C VAL A 407 17.02 -24.61 23.43
N ALA A 408 18.21 -24.65 22.83
CA ALA A 408 19.37 -25.30 23.43
C ALA A 408 19.77 -24.64 24.75
N GLU A 409 19.74 -23.31 24.84
CA GLU A 409 20.07 -22.58 26.07
C GLU A 409 19.02 -22.80 27.18
N LEU A 410 17.74 -22.83 26.83
CA LEU A 410 16.66 -23.21 27.74
C LEU A 410 16.81 -24.65 28.25
N GLY A 411 17.24 -25.57 27.37
CA GLY A 411 17.50 -26.97 27.70
C GLY A 411 18.68 -27.15 28.67
N LYS A 412 19.78 -26.40 28.52
CA LYS A 412 20.93 -26.44 29.44
C LYS A 412 20.55 -26.09 30.88
N ARG A 413 19.55 -25.23 31.04
CA ARG A 413 19.05 -24.77 32.35
C ARG A 413 17.98 -25.72 32.92
N ALA A 414 17.72 -26.86 32.25
CA ALA A 414 16.72 -27.87 32.60
C ALA A 414 15.31 -27.30 32.83
N LEU A 415 14.97 -26.21 32.14
CA LEU A 415 13.72 -25.47 32.36
C LEU A 415 12.52 -26.12 31.66
N ILE A 416 12.75 -26.78 30.51
CA ILE A 416 11.73 -27.50 29.73
C ILE A 416 12.39 -28.72 29.06
N ASP A 417 11.71 -29.88 29.06
CA ASP A 417 12.12 -31.04 28.27
C ASP A 417 11.65 -30.90 26.82
N TRP A 418 12.59 -30.50 25.95
CA TRP A 418 12.37 -30.32 24.52
C TRP A 418 12.62 -31.64 23.80
N THR A 419 11.66 -32.57 23.82
CA THR A 419 11.67 -33.68 22.85
C THR A 419 11.71 -33.07 21.45
N LEU A 420 12.81 -33.29 20.71
CA LEU A 420 13.17 -32.64 19.45
C LEU A 420 11.94 -32.40 18.55
N GLY A 421 11.56 -31.13 18.42
CA GLY A 421 10.39 -30.72 17.67
C GLY A 421 10.53 -30.90 16.15
N ALA A 422 9.44 -30.63 15.45
CA ALA A 422 9.29 -30.95 14.02
C ALA A 422 10.12 -30.07 13.07
N LEU A 423 10.73 -28.98 13.55
CA LEU A 423 11.52 -28.09 12.70
C LEU A 423 12.94 -28.59 12.48
N GLU A 424 13.41 -28.47 11.24
CA GLU A 424 14.81 -28.68 10.89
C GLU A 424 15.70 -27.68 11.63
N ARG A 425 16.88 -28.13 12.06
CA ARG A 425 17.85 -27.31 12.80
C ARG A 425 18.98 -26.94 11.85
N PRO A 426 19.04 -25.69 11.35
CA PRO A 426 20.09 -25.28 10.42
C PRO A 426 21.48 -25.41 11.07
N SER A 427 22.48 -25.83 10.29
CA SER A 427 23.87 -25.90 10.75
C SER A 427 24.56 -24.53 10.78
N SER A 428 24.11 -23.59 9.93
CA SER A 428 24.60 -22.21 9.88
C SER A 428 23.92 -21.36 10.96
N ARG A 429 24.64 -20.37 11.50
CA ARG A 429 24.09 -19.36 12.43
C ARG A 429 23.71 -18.05 11.74
N THR A 430 23.84 -17.99 10.42
CA THR A 430 23.49 -16.83 9.59
C THR A 430 22.44 -17.23 8.57
N SER A 431 21.60 -16.25 8.23
CA SER A 431 20.70 -16.37 7.08
C SER A 431 21.50 -16.67 5.81
N SER A 432 21.14 -17.75 5.09
CA SER A 432 21.90 -18.23 3.93
C SER A 432 21.64 -17.44 2.65
N ASP A 433 20.49 -16.77 2.56
CA ASP A 433 20.09 -16.05 1.37
C ASP A 433 19.83 -14.58 1.68
N THR A 434 20.82 -13.77 1.34
CA THR A 434 20.81 -12.32 1.49
C THR A 434 20.44 -11.61 0.18
N ARG A 435 19.80 -12.32 -0.78
CA ARG A 435 19.41 -11.74 -2.09
C ARG A 435 18.54 -10.51 -1.87
N GLN A 436 19.11 -9.34 -2.14
CA GLN A 436 18.36 -8.10 -2.19
C GLN A 436 17.58 -8.03 -3.51
N MET A 437 16.30 -7.66 -3.44
CA MET A 437 15.45 -7.41 -4.61
C MET A 437 16.08 -6.39 -5.58
N ILE A 438 16.72 -5.37 -5.03
CA ILE A 438 17.55 -4.42 -5.77
C ILE A 438 18.99 -4.60 -5.29
N PRO A 439 19.93 -4.97 -6.19
CA PRO A 439 21.33 -5.15 -5.81
C PRO A 439 21.91 -3.86 -5.20
N GLY A 440 22.76 -3.98 -4.15
CA GLY A 440 23.37 -2.84 -3.47
C GLY A 440 24.01 -1.77 -4.39
N LYS A 441 24.62 -2.18 -5.51
CA LYS A 441 25.20 -1.27 -6.52
C LYS A 441 24.17 -0.40 -7.27
N ARG A 442 22.90 -0.77 -7.22
CA ARG A 442 21.77 -0.09 -7.85
C ARG A 442 20.94 0.73 -6.86
N GLN A 443 21.29 0.80 -5.57
CA GLN A 443 20.47 1.49 -4.55
C GLN A 443 20.19 2.98 -4.85
N ARG A 444 21.05 3.64 -5.64
CA ARG A 444 20.92 5.07 -6.02
C ARG A 444 20.24 5.30 -7.38
N TYR A 445 19.53 4.30 -7.91
CA TYR A 445 18.88 4.36 -9.23
C TYR A 445 17.99 5.60 -9.44
N LEU A 446 17.26 6.06 -8.43
CA LEU A 446 16.40 7.26 -8.57
C LEU A 446 17.24 8.54 -8.75
N SER A 447 18.34 8.72 -8.00
CA SER A 447 19.26 9.84 -8.22
C SER A 447 19.95 9.77 -9.58
N GLU A 448 20.32 8.58 -10.05
CA GLU A 448 20.87 8.44 -11.41
C GLU A 448 19.85 8.86 -12.49
N ILE A 449 18.55 8.60 -12.25
CA ILE A 449 17.46 9.08 -13.12
C ILE A 449 17.31 10.60 -13.01
N SER A 450 17.35 11.16 -11.80
CA SER A 450 17.30 12.61 -11.59
C SER A 450 18.44 13.34 -12.30
N GLU A 451 19.68 12.83 -12.19
CA GLU A 451 20.85 13.33 -12.92
C GLU A 451 20.63 13.22 -14.43
N CYS A 452 20.16 12.07 -14.93
CA CYS A 452 19.87 11.85 -16.35
C CYS A 452 18.85 12.85 -16.92
N VAL A 453 17.77 13.15 -16.17
CA VAL A 453 16.75 14.13 -16.62
C VAL A 453 17.32 15.55 -16.58
N ARG A 454 18.02 15.94 -15.52
CA ARG A 454 18.66 17.26 -15.43
C ARG A 454 19.69 17.48 -16.54
N ASP A 455 20.50 16.46 -16.84
CA ASP A 455 21.47 16.48 -17.95
C ASP A 455 20.77 16.64 -19.31
N TYR A 456 19.61 16.03 -19.50
CA TYR A 456 18.80 16.23 -20.70
C TYR A 456 18.36 17.70 -20.87
N HIS A 457 17.97 18.37 -19.78
CA HIS A 457 17.62 19.80 -19.81
C HIS A 457 18.82 20.71 -20.06
N VAL A 458 19.97 20.42 -19.43
CA VAL A 458 21.23 21.16 -19.68
C VAL A 458 21.65 21.02 -21.14
N LEU A 459 21.59 19.80 -21.68
CA LEU A 459 21.88 19.54 -23.08
C LEU A 459 20.92 20.30 -24.00
N THR A 460 19.62 20.27 -23.68
CA THR A 460 18.60 20.97 -24.47
C THR A 460 18.86 22.47 -24.51
N ALA A 461 19.16 23.10 -23.37
CA ALA A 461 19.48 24.53 -23.29
C ALA A 461 20.75 24.87 -24.09
N SER A 462 21.79 24.05 -23.97
CA SER A 462 23.04 24.22 -24.73
C SER A 462 22.81 24.12 -26.24
N GLN A 463 22.06 23.11 -26.69
CA GLN A 463 21.77 22.89 -28.11
C GLN A 463 20.84 23.96 -28.69
N ALA A 464 19.85 24.43 -27.93
CA ALA A 464 19.00 25.56 -28.30
C ALA A 464 19.82 26.85 -28.48
N GLN A 465 20.79 27.11 -27.59
CA GLN A 465 21.66 28.26 -27.74
C GLN A 465 22.57 28.16 -28.97
N VAL A 466 23.13 26.98 -29.25
CA VAL A 466 23.92 26.74 -30.47
C VAL A 466 23.07 26.97 -31.73
N ALA A 467 21.84 26.46 -31.76
CA ALA A 467 20.92 26.64 -32.88
C ALA A 467 20.57 28.12 -33.12
N ARG A 468 20.30 28.86 -32.05
CA ARG A 468 20.06 30.32 -32.09
C ARG A 468 21.26 31.07 -32.64
N GLU A 469 22.44 30.85 -32.07
CA GLU A 469 23.66 31.53 -32.51
C GLU A 469 23.98 31.22 -33.98
N ARG A 470 23.81 29.96 -34.39
CA ARG A 470 23.95 29.54 -35.79
C ARG A 470 23.01 30.32 -36.71
N GLN A 471 21.73 30.41 -36.36
CA GLN A 471 20.75 31.15 -37.17
C GLN A 471 21.09 32.63 -37.23
N GLN A 472 21.41 33.25 -36.09
CA GLN A 472 21.77 34.67 -36.01
C GLN A 472 23.02 35.01 -36.84
N LEU A 473 24.04 34.14 -36.83
CA LEU A 473 25.25 34.30 -37.65
C LEU A 473 24.92 34.18 -39.14
N ARG A 474 24.12 33.18 -39.54
CA ARG A 474 23.70 33.02 -40.94
C ARG A 474 22.88 34.20 -41.44
N GLU A 475 21.92 34.70 -40.65
CA GLU A 475 21.14 35.88 -41.00
C GLU A 475 22.00 37.16 -41.04
N SER A 476 22.97 37.29 -40.13
CA SER A 476 23.93 38.40 -40.16
C SER A 476 24.81 38.35 -41.41
N ALA A 477 25.29 37.16 -41.79
CA ALA A 477 26.05 36.98 -43.03
C ALA A 477 25.20 37.32 -44.26
N ARG A 478 23.93 36.91 -44.31
CA ARG A 478 23.00 37.29 -45.39
C ARG A 478 22.86 38.82 -45.50
N MET A 479 22.56 39.49 -44.39
CA MET A 479 22.40 40.95 -44.36
C MET A 479 23.68 41.71 -44.75
N LEU A 480 24.85 41.23 -44.31
CA LEU A 480 26.15 41.80 -44.71
C LEU A 480 26.45 41.57 -46.19
N GLY A 481 26.14 40.37 -46.70
CA GLY A 481 26.30 40.01 -48.10
C GLY A 481 25.43 40.85 -49.04
N GLU A 482 24.20 41.17 -48.64
CA GLU A 482 23.31 42.08 -49.38
C GLU A 482 23.87 43.50 -49.52
N LEU A 483 24.74 43.91 -48.58
CA LEU A 483 25.45 45.19 -48.62
C LEU A 483 26.82 45.10 -49.32
N GLY A 484 27.18 43.93 -49.88
CA GLY A 484 28.48 43.69 -50.51
C GLY A 484 29.67 43.71 -49.55
N ARG A 485 29.44 43.49 -48.24
CA ARG A 485 30.50 43.44 -47.22
C ARG A 485 31.06 42.01 -47.09
N SER A 486 32.27 41.89 -46.53
CA SER A 486 32.88 40.58 -46.26
C SER A 486 32.05 39.80 -45.22
N VAL A 487 31.88 38.50 -45.45
CA VAL A 487 31.10 37.57 -44.61
C VAL A 487 31.93 36.39 -44.08
N ALA A 488 33.22 36.30 -44.43
CA ALA A 488 34.07 35.14 -44.14
C ALA A 488 34.11 34.80 -42.64
N ASP A 489 34.46 35.76 -41.78
CA ASP A 489 34.57 35.54 -40.34
C ASP A 489 33.23 35.13 -39.70
N VAL A 490 32.11 35.63 -40.24
CA VAL A 490 30.76 35.32 -39.73
C VAL A 490 30.35 33.91 -40.17
N ASN A 491 30.66 33.52 -41.40
CA ASN A 491 30.43 32.16 -41.90
C ASN A 491 31.30 31.14 -41.16
N ASP A 492 32.56 31.44 -40.91
CA ASP A 492 33.46 30.58 -40.15
C ASP A 492 32.91 30.31 -38.74
N LEU A 493 32.36 31.33 -38.07
CA LEU A 493 31.68 31.17 -36.78
C LEU A 493 30.38 30.35 -36.91
N ALA A 494 29.61 30.54 -37.99
CA ALA A 494 28.39 29.78 -38.24
C ALA A 494 28.68 28.29 -38.45
N ASP A 495 29.74 27.96 -39.19
CA ASP A 495 30.18 26.58 -39.44
C ASP A 495 30.72 25.92 -38.17
N GLN A 496 31.42 26.69 -37.32
CA GLN A 496 31.80 26.21 -35.98
C GLN A 496 30.59 25.85 -35.13
N ARG A 497 29.52 26.66 -35.17
CA ARG A 497 28.26 26.34 -34.47
C ARG A 497 27.54 25.15 -35.08
N ASP A 498 27.55 25.02 -36.40
CA ASP A 498 26.95 23.87 -37.07
C ASP A 498 27.65 22.56 -36.67
N GLY A 499 28.97 22.58 -36.48
CA GLY A 499 29.76 21.46 -35.95
C GLY A 499 29.53 21.14 -34.47
N GLN A 500 29.00 22.08 -33.68
CA GLN A 500 28.62 21.88 -32.26
C GLN A 500 27.19 21.36 -32.08
N LEU A 501 26.37 21.45 -33.13
CA LEU A 501 25.00 20.95 -33.11
C LEU A 501 25.01 19.42 -33.25
N LEU A 502 24.40 18.74 -32.29
CA LEU A 502 24.25 17.29 -32.32
C LEU A 502 23.41 16.86 -33.52
N GLU A 503 23.72 15.70 -34.08
CA GLU A 503 23.04 15.16 -35.25
C GLU A 503 21.52 15.10 -35.07
N ARG A 504 21.04 14.65 -33.92
CA ARG A 504 19.61 14.61 -33.62
C ARG A 504 18.97 16.01 -33.58
N SER A 505 19.66 16.98 -33.00
CA SER A 505 19.19 18.37 -32.93
C SER A 505 19.09 18.99 -34.32
N ARG A 506 20.08 18.71 -35.18
CA ARG A 506 20.08 19.10 -36.60
C ARG A 506 18.89 18.49 -37.33
N GLN A 507 18.68 17.19 -37.20
CA GLN A 507 17.56 16.49 -37.82
C GLN A 507 16.20 17.05 -37.37
N LEU A 508 16.03 17.34 -36.07
CA LEU A 508 14.78 17.93 -35.57
C LEU A 508 14.44 19.26 -36.28
N LEU A 509 15.42 20.12 -36.51
CA LEU A 509 15.23 21.39 -37.22
C LEU A 509 15.02 21.19 -38.72
N GLU A 510 15.78 20.29 -39.35
CA GLU A 510 15.70 20.02 -40.79
C GLU A 510 14.36 19.38 -41.21
N TYR A 511 13.83 18.46 -40.40
CA TYR A 511 12.55 17.80 -40.67
C TYR A 511 11.32 18.62 -40.27
N TRP A 512 11.48 19.66 -39.44
CA TRP A 512 10.35 20.45 -38.94
C TRP A 512 9.46 21.05 -40.04
N PRO A 513 9.99 21.64 -41.14
CA PRO A 513 9.16 22.15 -42.22
C PRO A 513 8.24 21.09 -42.84
N GLU A 514 8.73 19.85 -42.99
CA GLU A 514 7.93 18.74 -43.52
C GLU A 514 6.84 18.29 -42.54
N VAL A 515 7.18 18.23 -41.24
CA VAL A 515 6.22 17.93 -40.17
C VAL A 515 5.13 19.00 -40.14
N LYS A 516 5.50 20.28 -40.17
CA LYS A 516 4.57 21.42 -40.21
C LYS A 516 3.64 21.33 -41.41
N ALA A 517 4.17 21.08 -42.60
CA ALA A 517 3.37 20.94 -43.82
C ALA A 517 2.37 19.77 -43.71
N ARG A 518 2.78 18.64 -43.11
CA ARG A 518 1.92 17.48 -42.89
C ARG A 518 0.74 17.78 -41.97
N TYR A 519 0.99 18.45 -40.84
CA TYR A 519 -0.05 18.79 -39.86
C TYR A 519 -0.92 19.99 -40.27
N GLN A 520 -0.55 20.74 -41.32
CA GLN A 520 -1.38 21.79 -41.92
C GLN A 520 -2.38 21.28 -42.97
N GLN A 521 -2.31 19.99 -43.34
CA GLN A 521 -3.26 19.36 -44.26
C GLN A 521 -4.66 19.23 -43.63
N GLN A 522 -5.65 18.90 -44.46
CA GLN A 522 -7.01 18.62 -43.98
C GLN A 522 -7.12 17.26 -43.29
N GLN A 523 -6.27 16.31 -43.70
CA GLN A 523 -6.30 14.93 -43.22
C GLN A 523 -4.88 14.43 -43.05
N LEU A 524 -4.68 13.57 -42.05
CA LEU A 524 -3.46 12.82 -41.81
C LEU A 524 -3.67 11.38 -42.28
N VAL A 525 -2.89 10.93 -43.26
CA VAL A 525 -2.84 9.52 -43.63
C VAL A 525 -1.76 8.84 -42.80
N SER A 526 -2.17 7.93 -41.93
CA SER A 526 -1.28 7.13 -41.09
C SER A 526 -1.38 5.67 -41.46
N LYS A 527 -0.24 4.97 -41.54
CA LYS A 527 -0.22 3.52 -41.81
C LYS A 527 -0.09 2.78 -40.48
N VAL A 528 -1.14 2.07 -40.08
CA VAL A 528 -1.13 1.24 -38.87
C VAL A 528 -1.16 -0.22 -39.30
N ARG A 529 -0.01 -0.89 -39.17
CA ARG A 529 0.22 -2.24 -39.74
C ARG A 529 -0.02 -2.21 -41.26
N ASP A 530 -0.97 -3.01 -41.76
CA ASP A 530 -1.30 -3.12 -43.19
C ASP A 530 -2.50 -2.24 -43.62
N ARG A 531 -3.02 -1.38 -42.72
CA ARG A 531 -4.18 -0.52 -43.01
C ARG A 531 -3.78 0.96 -43.03
N GLU A 532 -4.27 1.67 -44.04
CA GLU A 532 -4.23 3.13 -44.08
C GLU A 532 -5.43 3.67 -43.29
N ILE A 533 -5.15 4.55 -42.33
CA ILE A 533 -6.14 5.26 -41.54
C ILE A 533 -6.00 6.74 -41.88
N THR A 534 -7.07 7.29 -42.45
CA THR A 534 -7.17 8.70 -42.79
C THR A 534 -7.95 9.42 -41.69
N THR A 535 -7.28 10.33 -40.98
CA THR A 535 -7.87 11.03 -39.83
C THR A 535 -7.97 12.54 -40.13
N PRO A 536 -9.12 13.19 -39.93
CA PRO A 536 -9.24 14.65 -40.07
C PRO A 536 -8.31 15.40 -39.11
N LEU A 537 -7.63 16.43 -39.60
CA LEU A 537 -6.76 17.31 -38.82
C LEU A 537 -7.40 18.67 -38.51
N ARG A 538 -8.61 18.91 -39.02
CA ARG A 538 -9.39 20.11 -38.76
C ARG A 538 -10.85 19.73 -38.52
N PHE A 539 -11.53 20.54 -37.73
CA PHE A 539 -12.98 20.48 -37.56
C PHE A 539 -13.57 21.87 -37.73
N ASP A 540 -14.76 21.95 -38.30
CA ASP A 540 -15.46 23.21 -38.51
C ASP A 540 -16.50 23.43 -37.42
N THR A 541 -16.48 24.60 -36.79
CA THR A 541 -17.49 24.97 -35.78
C THR A 541 -18.80 25.39 -36.44
N LEU A 542 -19.87 25.52 -35.64
CA LEU A 542 -21.15 26.07 -36.11
C LEU A 542 -21.02 27.49 -36.70
N SER A 543 -20.01 28.26 -36.27
CA SER A 543 -19.71 29.60 -36.81
C SER A 543 -18.89 29.56 -38.11
N GLY A 544 -18.55 28.38 -38.63
CA GLY A 544 -17.70 28.19 -39.80
C GLY A 544 -16.20 28.40 -39.54
N THR A 545 -15.78 28.46 -38.26
CA THR A 545 -14.36 28.53 -37.92
C THR A 545 -13.74 27.14 -38.07
N SER A 546 -12.74 27.01 -38.93
CA SER A 546 -11.98 25.76 -39.06
C SER A 546 -10.87 25.72 -38.01
N VAL A 547 -11.01 24.87 -37.00
CA VAL A 547 -10.07 24.76 -35.87
C VAL A 547 -9.17 23.53 -36.09
N PRO A 548 -7.84 23.66 -35.89
CA PRO A 548 -6.93 22.53 -36.01
C PRO A 548 -7.07 21.56 -34.84
N ARG A 549 -7.00 20.26 -35.13
CA ARG A 549 -6.90 19.19 -34.14
C ARG A 549 -5.59 19.24 -33.38
N ILE A 550 -4.50 19.68 -34.03
CA ILE A 550 -3.19 19.91 -33.43
C ILE A 550 -2.71 21.32 -33.80
N SER A 551 -2.49 22.16 -32.79
CA SER A 551 -1.94 23.51 -32.96
C SER A 551 -0.41 23.45 -33.03
N LEU A 552 0.19 24.16 -33.99
CA LEU A 552 1.64 24.20 -34.18
C LEU A 552 2.22 25.53 -33.69
N PRO A 553 3.44 25.55 -33.12
CA PRO A 553 4.10 26.79 -32.74
C PRO A 553 4.45 27.64 -33.97
N GLN A 554 4.53 28.96 -33.75
CA GLN A 554 4.89 29.95 -34.78
C GLN A 554 6.28 30.56 -34.54
N PHE A 555 7.18 29.84 -33.87
CA PHE A 555 8.53 30.30 -33.60
C PHE A 555 9.31 30.58 -34.90
N SER A 556 10.01 31.70 -34.92
CA SER A 556 10.97 32.07 -35.96
C SER A 556 12.43 31.88 -35.52
N ASP A 557 12.69 31.79 -34.22
CA ASP A 557 14.01 31.49 -33.66
C ASP A 557 14.24 29.97 -33.65
N ASP A 558 15.34 29.52 -34.25
CA ASP A 558 15.75 28.12 -34.27
C ASP A 558 16.02 27.60 -32.84
N GLY A 559 16.47 28.47 -31.93
CA GLY A 559 16.69 28.11 -30.53
C GLY A 559 15.40 27.78 -29.78
N ASP A 560 14.40 28.66 -29.88
CA ASP A 560 13.08 28.44 -29.28
C ASP A 560 12.39 27.21 -29.88
N LEU A 561 12.47 27.04 -31.21
CA LEU A 561 11.93 25.86 -31.90
C LEU A 561 12.59 24.57 -31.42
N LEU A 562 13.92 24.52 -31.37
CA LEU A 562 14.65 23.33 -30.93
C LEU A 562 14.36 23.01 -29.45
N SER A 563 14.34 24.03 -28.60
CA SER A 563 13.95 23.89 -27.19
C SER A 563 12.57 23.25 -27.06
N TRP A 564 11.58 23.74 -27.81
CA TRP A 564 10.23 23.18 -27.82
C TRP A 564 10.18 21.73 -28.36
N LEU A 565 10.88 21.44 -29.46
CA LEU A 565 10.95 20.10 -30.05
C LEU A 565 11.61 19.07 -29.12
N MET A 566 12.55 19.50 -28.28
CA MET A 566 13.21 18.62 -27.33
C MET A 566 12.43 18.50 -26.01
N ARG A 567 11.72 19.53 -25.55
CA ARG A 567 11.06 19.50 -24.22
C ARG A 567 9.63 19.00 -24.27
N GLU A 568 8.91 19.32 -25.35
CA GLU A 568 7.46 19.09 -25.40
C GLU A 568 7.02 18.34 -26.64
N ASN A 569 7.52 18.74 -27.81
CA ASN A 569 7.23 18.21 -29.14
C ASN A 569 5.72 18.02 -29.44
N LEU A 570 5.37 17.53 -30.62
CA LEU A 570 3.99 17.13 -30.92
C LEU A 570 3.65 15.81 -30.18
N PRO A 571 2.34 15.56 -29.89
CA PRO A 571 1.90 14.24 -29.44
C PRO A 571 2.43 13.14 -30.35
N GLY A 572 2.87 12.02 -29.77
CA GLY A 572 3.44 10.88 -30.49
C GLY A 572 4.93 11.01 -30.83
N PHE A 573 5.60 12.09 -30.46
CA PHE A 573 7.05 12.28 -30.64
C PHE A 573 7.75 12.42 -29.30
N PHE A 574 8.97 11.92 -29.19
CA PHE A 574 9.80 12.08 -27.99
C PHE A 574 9.94 13.56 -27.60
N PRO A 575 9.82 13.94 -26.30
CA PRO A 575 9.68 13.10 -25.09
C PRO A 575 8.24 12.72 -24.72
N PHE A 576 7.30 12.79 -25.67
CA PHE A 576 5.89 12.43 -25.52
C PHE A 576 5.14 13.25 -24.47
N THR A 577 5.64 14.45 -24.13
CA THR A 577 5.05 15.34 -23.13
C THR A 577 3.57 15.61 -23.41
N ALA A 578 3.22 15.89 -24.67
CA ALA A 578 1.85 16.18 -25.08
C ALA A 578 0.98 14.94 -25.37
N GLY A 579 1.52 13.72 -25.22
CA GLY A 579 0.82 12.47 -25.48
C GLY A 579 1.68 11.43 -26.19
N VAL A 580 1.43 10.15 -25.93
CA VAL A 580 2.21 9.02 -26.50
C VAL A 580 1.77 8.58 -27.90
N PHE A 581 0.62 9.06 -28.36
CA PHE A 581 0.08 8.77 -29.68
C PHE A 581 -0.04 10.07 -30.49
N PRO A 582 0.14 10.02 -31.83
CA PRO A 582 0.03 11.21 -32.67
C PRO A 582 -1.32 11.90 -32.64
N LEU A 583 -2.40 11.11 -32.51
CA LEU A 583 -3.79 11.57 -32.42
C LEU A 583 -4.58 10.62 -31.50
N LYS A 584 -5.67 11.11 -30.89
CA LYS A 584 -6.66 10.24 -30.21
C LYS A 584 -7.41 9.39 -31.24
N ARG A 585 -7.94 8.24 -30.80
CA ARG A 585 -8.72 7.33 -31.65
C ARG A 585 -10.19 7.76 -31.64
N ASP A 586 -10.77 7.99 -32.82
CA ASP A 586 -12.16 8.46 -32.94
C ASP A 586 -13.20 7.43 -32.41
N ASN A 587 -12.87 6.13 -32.45
CA ASN A 587 -13.77 5.03 -32.07
C ASN A 587 -13.48 4.41 -30.68
N GLU A 588 -12.46 4.90 -29.95
CA GLU A 588 -12.11 4.42 -28.61
C GLU A 588 -12.08 5.61 -27.65
N ASP A 589 -13.26 5.99 -27.13
CA ASP A 589 -13.34 6.97 -26.04
C ASP A 589 -12.54 6.45 -24.82
N PRO A 590 -11.76 7.29 -24.13
CA PRO A 590 -11.03 6.91 -22.92
C PRO A 590 -11.93 6.44 -21.77
N SER A 591 -13.25 6.68 -21.87
CA SER A 591 -14.26 6.27 -20.89
C SER A 591 -14.08 4.81 -20.44
N ARG A 592 -13.88 4.64 -19.14
CA ARG A 592 -13.83 3.35 -18.47
C ARG A 592 -14.51 3.49 -17.10
N MET A 593 -15.72 2.95 -16.98
CA MET A 593 -16.49 3.04 -15.75
C MET A 593 -16.17 1.88 -14.82
N PHE A 594 -15.98 2.23 -13.55
CA PHE A 594 -15.80 1.31 -12.44
C PHE A 594 -17.15 0.69 -12.08
N ALA A 595 -17.22 -0.64 -11.99
CA ALA A 595 -18.42 -1.34 -11.57
C ALA A 595 -18.07 -2.62 -10.79
N GLY A 596 -18.89 -2.89 -9.78
CA GLY A 596 -18.81 -4.08 -8.94
C GLY A 596 -19.75 -3.92 -7.77
N GLU A 597 -20.79 -4.75 -7.71
CA GLU A 597 -21.69 -4.85 -6.57
C GLU A 597 -22.34 -6.24 -6.55
N GLY A 598 -22.58 -6.76 -5.35
CA GLY A 598 -23.25 -8.04 -5.15
C GLY A 598 -22.45 -9.22 -5.67
N ASP A 599 -23.14 -10.14 -6.33
CA ASP A 599 -22.55 -11.32 -6.96
C ASP A 599 -22.07 -11.07 -8.39
N ALA A 600 -21.46 -12.09 -8.99
CA ALA A 600 -20.98 -12.04 -10.38
C ALA A 600 -22.11 -11.74 -11.39
N PHE A 601 -23.35 -12.18 -11.12
CA PHE A 601 -24.49 -12.02 -12.03
C PHE A 601 -24.95 -10.56 -12.08
N LYS A 602 -25.11 -9.92 -10.92
CA LYS A 602 -25.53 -8.51 -10.82
C LYS A 602 -24.50 -7.59 -11.46
N THR A 603 -23.22 -7.82 -11.19
CA THR A 603 -22.14 -7.04 -11.81
C THR A 603 -22.07 -7.26 -13.32
N ASN A 604 -22.26 -8.48 -13.81
CA ASN A 604 -22.33 -8.75 -15.26
C ASN A 604 -23.47 -7.97 -15.94
N GLN A 605 -24.66 -7.92 -15.30
CA GLN A 605 -25.79 -7.13 -15.79
C GLN A 605 -25.43 -5.64 -15.87
N ARG A 606 -24.75 -5.11 -14.84
CA ARG A 606 -24.27 -3.72 -14.84
C ARG A 606 -23.26 -3.46 -15.95
N PHE A 607 -22.31 -4.37 -16.20
CA PHE A 607 -21.39 -4.25 -17.34
C PHE A 607 -22.13 -4.20 -18.68
N LYS A 608 -23.16 -5.05 -18.86
CA LYS A 608 -23.99 -5.06 -20.07
C LYS A 608 -24.74 -3.74 -20.24
N PHE A 609 -25.28 -3.19 -19.15
CA PHE A 609 -25.94 -1.88 -19.15
C PHE A 609 -24.98 -0.75 -19.54
N LEU A 610 -23.85 -0.61 -18.84
CA LEU A 610 -22.89 0.48 -19.04
C LEU A 610 -22.22 0.46 -20.42
N SER A 611 -22.06 -0.73 -21.00
CA SER A 611 -21.41 -0.90 -22.30
C SER A 611 -22.39 -1.02 -23.47
N SER A 612 -23.70 -1.02 -23.24
CA SER A 612 -24.73 -1.30 -24.26
C SER A 612 -24.61 -0.44 -25.52
N ASN A 613 -24.32 0.85 -25.36
CA ASN A 613 -24.25 1.82 -26.45
C ASN A 613 -22.85 2.04 -27.04
N HIS A 614 -21.85 1.25 -26.61
CA HIS A 614 -20.47 1.39 -27.04
C HIS A 614 -20.01 0.18 -27.86
N GLU A 615 -19.42 0.43 -29.02
CA GLU A 615 -18.79 -0.62 -29.84
C GLU A 615 -17.54 -1.21 -29.15
N ALA A 616 -16.74 -0.36 -28.50
CA ALA A 616 -15.61 -0.78 -27.68
C ALA A 616 -16.06 -1.13 -26.25
N LYS A 617 -15.77 -2.34 -25.79
CA LYS A 617 -16.13 -2.82 -24.45
C LYS A 617 -14.94 -2.62 -23.49
N ARG A 618 -14.96 -1.55 -22.71
CA ARG A 618 -13.89 -1.20 -21.75
C ARG A 618 -14.39 -1.34 -20.32
N LEU A 619 -14.26 -2.54 -19.76
CA LEU A 619 -14.80 -2.87 -18.43
C LEU A 619 -13.79 -2.53 -17.33
N SER A 620 -14.25 -2.10 -16.16
CA SER A 620 -13.40 -1.97 -14.97
C SER A 620 -14.09 -2.56 -13.75
N THR A 621 -13.42 -3.51 -13.12
CA THR A 621 -13.99 -4.38 -12.08
C THR A 621 -13.52 -3.93 -10.71
N ALA A 622 -14.48 -3.69 -9.82
CA ALA A 622 -14.27 -3.46 -8.39
C ALA A 622 -14.64 -4.73 -7.62
N PHE A 623 -13.74 -5.29 -6.83
CA PHE A 623 -14.02 -6.48 -6.02
C PHE A 623 -14.44 -6.10 -4.60
N ASP A 624 -15.28 -6.94 -3.98
CA ASP A 624 -15.65 -6.75 -2.58
C ASP A 624 -14.42 -6.89 -1.66
N SER A 625 -14.52 -6.36 -0.45
CA SER A 625 -13.41 -6.39 0.51
C SER A 625 -12.95 -7.82 0.85
N VAL A 626 -13.86 -8.80 0.84
CA VAL A 626 -13.53 -10.21 1.08
C VAL A 626 -12.58 -10.74 -0.01
N THR A 627 -12.92 -10.52 -1.28
CA THR A 627 -12.08 -10.88 -2.44
C THR A 627 -10.78 -10.09 -2.47
N LEU A 628 -10.81 -8.79 -2.16
CA LEU A 628 -9.61 -7.93 -2.14
C LEU A 628 -8.52 -8.44 -1.19
N TYR A 629 -8.93 -9.12 -0.11
CA TYR A 629 -8.03 -9.71 0.88
C TYR A 629 -7.78 -11.21 0.67
N GLY A 630 -8.29 -11.80 -0.41
CA GLY A 630 -8.02 -13.19 -0.78
C GLY A 630 -8.77 -14.20 0.08
N PHE A 631 -9.87 -13.82 0.74
CA PHE A 631 -10.70 -14.71 1.54
C PHE A 631 -11.86 -15.27 0.73
N ASP A 632 -12.33 -16.44 1.13
CA ASP A 632 -13.63 -16.96 0.70
C ASP A 632 -14.76 -16.29 1.51
N PRO A 633 -15.97 -16.12 0.95
CA PRO A 633 -17.16 -15.75 1.74
C PRO A 633 -17.43 -16.78 2.85
N HIS A 634 -17.85 -16.31 4.03
CA HIS A 634 -18.10 -17.14 5.21
C HIS A 634 -19.30 -16.63 6.01
N GLU A 635 -19.94 -17.49 6.82
CA GLU A 635 -21.08 -17.14 7.68
C GLU A 635 -20.70 -16.28 8.90
N GLN A 636 -19.40 -16.14 9.18
CA GLN A 636 -18.91 -15.34 10.30
C GLN A 636 -19.36 -13.88 10.11
N PRO A 637 -20.02 -13.23 11.09
CA PRO A 637 -20.72 -11.96 10.85
C PRO A 637 -19.88 -10.83 10.26
N ASP A 638 -18.62 -10.70 10.68
CA ASP A 638 -17.70 -9.68 10.17
C ASP A 638 -17.19 -9.94 8.74
N ILE A 639 -17.27 -11.18 8.25
CA ILE A 639 -17.06 -11.55 6.84
C ILE A 639 -18.37 -11.45 6.07
N TYR A 640 -19.44 -12.09 6.56
CA TYR A 640 -20.76 -12.14 5.93
C TYR A 640 -21.36 -10.76 5.67
N GLY A 641 -21.17 -9.82 6.61
CA GLY A 641 -21.59 -8.43 6.47
C GLY A 641 -20.94 -7.71 5.27
N LYS A 642 -19.79 -8.20 4.78
CA LYS A 642 -18.98 -7.58 3.73
C LYS A 642 -19.06 -8.25 2.37
N VAL A 643 -19.59 -9.48 2.28
CA VAL A 643 -19.74 -10.23 1.02
C VAL A 643 -20.61 -9.43 0.03
N GLY A 644 -20.05 -9.11 -1.14
CA GLY A 644 -20.72 -8.37 -2.22
C GLY A 644 -20.98 -6.89 -1.94
N ASN A 645 -20.50 -6.36 -0.81
CA ASN A 645 -20.58 -4.93 -0.50
C ASN A 645 -19.36 -4.19 -1.07
N SER A 646 -19.58 -2.98 -1.60
CA SER A 646 -18.54 -2.11 -2.18
C SER A 646 -17.76 -2.75 -3.35
N GLY A 647 -18.26 -3.84 -3.93
CA GLY A 647 -17.60 -4.58 -4.99
C GLY A 647 -18.27 -5.92 -5.27
N VAL A 648 -17.82 -6.60 -6.33
CA VAL A 648 -18.29 -7.95 -6.68
C VAL A 648 -17.57 -9.03 -5.87
N SER A 649 -18.32 -10.02 -5.38
CA SER A 649 -17.77 -11.18 -4.68
C SER A 649 -17.34 -12.28 -5.64
N ILE A 650 -16.04 -12.58 -5.71
CA ILE A 650 -15.45 -13.59 -6.60
C ILE A 650 -14.54 -14.51 -5.79
N ALA A 651 -14.97 -15.76 -5.58
CA ALA A 651 -14.21 -16.75 -4.80
C ALA A 651 -13.69 -17.91 -5.66
N THR A 652 -14.26 -18.14 -6.84
CA THR A 652 -13.91 -19.29 -7.70
C THR A 652 -13.77 -18.89 -9.17
N LEU A 653 -13.17 -19.78 -9.98
CA LEU A 653 -13.14 -19.61 -11.43
C LEU A 653 -14.54 -19.58 -12.05
N ASP A 654 -15.52 -20.29 -11.48
CA ASP A 654 -16.89 -20.29 -11.98
C ASP A 654 -17.54 -18.90 -11.84
N ASP A 655 -17.26 -18.20 -10.74
CA ASP A 655 -17.69 -16.82 -10.52
C ASP A 655 -17.10 -15.88 -11.57
N MET A 656 -15.80 -16.03 -11.85
CA MET A 656 -15.09 -15.22 -12.85
C MET A 656 -15.66 -15.41 -14.26
N LYS A 657 -16.05 -16.65 -14.61
CA LYS A 657 -16.72 -16.96 -15.88
C LYS A 657 -18.06 -16.27 -15.99
N VAL A 658 -18.88 -16.32 -14.94
CA VAL A 658 -20.17 -15.62 -14.89
C VAL A 658 -19.99 -14.11 -15.02
N LEU A 659 -19.00 -13.55 -14.33
CA LEU A 659 -18.73 -12.11 -14.33
C LEU A 659 -18.56 -11.54 -15.74
N TYR A 660 -17.87 -12.26 -16.62
CA TYR A 660 -17.59 -11.83 -17.99
C TYR A 660 -18.41 -12.56 -19.07
N ASP A 661 -19.46 -13.28 -18.68
CA ASP A 661 -20.35 -13.93 -19.63
C ASP A 661 -20.98 -12.93 -20.61
N GLY A 662 -21.02 -13.31 -21.90
CA GLY A 662 -21.49 -12.46 -22.99
C GLY A 662 -20.49 -11.41 -23.49
N PHE A 663 -19.29 -11.32 -22.92
CA PHE A 663 -18.20 -10.49 -23.43
C PHE A 663 -17.11 -11.36 -24.04
N ASP A 664 -16.81 -11.17 -25.34
CA ASP A 664 -15.66 -11.81 -25.98
C ASP A 664 -14.36 -11.15 -25.50
N LEU A 665 -13.63 -11.86 -24.62
CA LEU A 665 -12.36 -11.41 -24.04
C LEU A 665 -11.19 -11.46 -25.03
N LEU A 666 -11.37 -12.13 -26.17
CA LEU A 666 -10.37 -12.25 -27.25
C LEU A 666 -10.60 -11.23 -28.36
N ALA A 667 -11.72 -10.50 -28.32
CA ALA A 667 -12.04 -9.46 -29.28
C ALA A 667 -11.05 -8.28 -29.19
N PRO A 668 -10.61 -7.71 -30.33
CA PRO A 668 -9.65 -6.62 -30.34
C PRO A 668 -10.19 -5.32 -29.73
N ASN A 669 -11.52 -5.16 -29.63
CA ASN A 669 -12.21 -4.00 -29.06
C ASN A 669 -12.73 -4.23 -27.63
N THR A 670 -12.45 -5.38 -27.02
CA THR A 670 -12.74 -5.65 -25.61
C THR A 670 -11.48 -5.51 -24.78
N SER A 671 -11.55 -4.85 -23.63
CA SER A 671 -10.46 -4.80 -22.66
C SER A 671 -10.98 -4.70 -21.23
N VAL A 672 -10.49 -5.55 -20.35
CA VAL A 672 -10.92 -5.63 -18.95
C VAL A 672 -9.83 -5.11 -18.02
N SER A 673 -10.19 -4.18 -17.14
CA SER A 673 -9.34 -3.74 -16.02
C SER A 673 -9.87 -4.35 -14.72
N MET A 674 -8.98 -4.89 -13.90
CA MET A 674 -9.30 -5.51 -12.61
C MET A 674 -8.48 -4.85 -11.51
N THR A 675 -9.16 -4.17 -10.59
CA THR A 675 -8.52 -3.49 -9.45
C THR A 675 -8.37 -4.46 -8.29
N ILE A 676 -7.28 -5.21 -8.31
CA ILE A 676 -6.93 -6.22 -7.30
C ILE A 676 -5.42 -6.14 -7.01
N ASN A 677 -5.01 -6.35 -5.76
CA ASN A 677 -3.61 -6.21 -5.33
C ASN A 677 -3.11 -7.49 -4.64
N GLY A 678 -3.41 -7.70 -3.34
CA GLY A 678 -2.91 -8.84 -2.56
C GLY A 678 -3.02 -10.20 -3.27
N PRO A 679 -4.23 -10.63 -3.66
CA PRO A 679 -4.44 -11.88 -4.39
C PRO A 679 -4.48 -11.70 -5.92
N ALA A 680 -3.88 -10.62 -6.45
CA ALA A 680 -3.87 -10.35 -7.89
C ALA A 680 -3.34 -11.51 -8.75
N PRO A 681 -2.29 -12.26 -8.36
CA PRO A 681 -1.84 -13.42 -9.14
C PRO A 681 -2.93 -14.48 -9.30
N THR A 682 -3.69 -14.77 -8.25
CA THR A 682 -4.77 -15.75 -8.26
C THR A 682 -5.94 -15.29 -9.14
N ILE A 683 -6.38 -14.03 -8.97
CA ILE A 683 -7.46 -13.46 -9.78
C ILE A 683 -7.08 -13.33 -11.25
N LEU A 684 -5.82 -12.99 -11.55
CA LEU A 684 -5.29 -12.97 -12.91
C LEU A 684 -5.31 -14.37 -13.54
N ALA A 685 -4.91 -15.40 -12.79
CA ALA A 685 -4.99 -16.78 -13.27
C ALA A 685 -6.44 -17.20 -13.56
N MET A 686 -7.41 -16.81 -12.72
CA MET A 686 -8.85 -17.03 -12.99
C MET A 686 -9.30 -16.35 -14.28
N PHE A 687 -8.90 -15.09 -14.49
CA PHE A 687 -9.23 -14.32 -15.69
C PHE A 687 -8.63 -14.94 -16.97
N LEU A 688 -7.35 -15.29 -16.95
CA LEU A 688 -6.70 -15.91 -18.12
C LEU A 688 -7.30 -17.27 -18.44
N ASN A 689 -7.66 -18.08 -17.43
CA ASN A 689 -8.40 -19.32 -17.66
C ASN A 689 -9.80 -19.07 -18.22
N THR A 690 -10.48 -18.01 -17.81
CA THR A 690 -11.77 -17.62 -18.40
C THR A 690 -11.63 -17.28 -19.90
N ALA A 691 -10.60 -16.54 -20.28
CA ALA A 691 -10.33 -16.23 -21.69
C ALA A 691 -9.92 -17.47 -22.51
N ILE A 692 -9.16 -18.39 -21.92
CA ILE A 692 -8.80 -19.68 -22.55
C ILE A 692 -10.05 -20.54 -22.74
N ASP A 693 -10.90 -20.65 -21.72
CA ASP A 693 -12.12 -21.44 -21.77
C ASP A 693 -13.13 -20.87 -22.80
N GLN A 694 -13.16 -19.55 -23.02
CA GLN A 694 -13.92 -18.94 -24.14
C GLN A 694 -13.39 -19.37 -25.51
N ALA A 695 -12.07 -19.49 -25.69
CA ALA A 695 -11.49 -19.99 -26.93
C ALA A 695 -11.87 -21.46 -27.18
N VAL A 696 -11.85 -22.28 -26.13
CA VAL A 696 -12.26 -23.69 -26.17
C VAL A 696 -13.74 -23.82 -26.48
N ALA A 697 -14.61 -23.08 -25.77
CA ALA A 697 -16.05 -23.11 -26.01
C ALA A 697 -16.41 -22.67 -27.44
N SER A 698 -15.71 -21.68 -27.99
CA SER A 698 -15.87 -21.26 -29.39
C SER A 698 -15.48 -22.38 -30.36
N PHE A 699 -14.36 -23.06 -30.10
CA PHE A 699 -13.94 -24.22 -30.90
C PHE A 699 -14.96 -25.37 -30.82
N GLU A 700 -15.46 -25.69 -29.64
CA GLU A 700 -16.45 -26.75 -29.44
C GLU A 700 -17.77 -26.44 -30.15
N ALA A 701 -18.21 -25.18 -30.13
CA ALA A 701 -19.39 -24.73 -30.85
C ALA A 701 -19.20 -24.81 -32.38
N GLU A 702 -18.01 -24.49 -32.89
CA GLU A 702 -17.69 -24.52 -34.33
C GLU A 702 -17.46 -25.95 -34.87
N GLN A 703 -16.79 -26.80 -34.09
CA GLN A 703 -16.33 -28.13 -34.53
C GLN A 703 -17.22 -29.29 -34.02
N GLY A 704 -18.10 -29.04 -33.05
CA GLY A 704 -18.99 -30.05 -32.47
C GLY A 704 -18.28 -31.14 -31.64
N ARG A 705 -17.04 -30.88 -31.20
CA ARG A 705 -16.22 -31.78 -30.38
C ARG A 705 -15.22 -31.00 -29.54
N SER A 706 -14.73 -31.61 -28.46
CA SER A 706 -13.63 -31.07 -27.67
C SER A 706 -12.31 -31.07 -28.45
N PRO A 707 -11.42 -30.08 -28.21
CA PRO A 707 -10.10 -30.04 -28.82
C PRO A 707 -9.23 -31.17 -28.28
N ASP A 708 -8.36 -31.73 -29.12
CA ASP A 708 -7.30 -32.61 -28.64
C ASP A 708 -6.19 -31.81 -27.91
N THR A 709 -5.18 -32.51 -27.40
CA THR A 709 -4.08 -31.89 -26.64
C THR A 709 -3.31 -30.82 -27.44
N GLN A 710 -3.10 -31.05 -28.73
CA GLN A 710 -2.34 -30.13 -29.58
C GLN A 710 -3.21 -28.92 -29.96
N GLU A 711 -4.48 -29.14 -30.27
CA GLU A 711 -5.46 -28.08 -30.55
C GLU A 711 -5.67 -27.18 -29.33
N TYR A 712 -5.83 -27.76 -28.14
CA TYR A 712 -5.96 -27.03 -26.89
C TYR A 712 -4.73 -26.16 -26.62
N ALA A 713 -3.51 -26.70 -26.79
CA ALA A 713 -2.29 -25.93 -26.64
C ALA A 713 -2.23 -24.73 -27.62
N GLY A 714 -2.68 -24.92 -28.85
CA GLY A 714 -2.80 -23.86 -29.85
C GLY A 714 -3.82 -22.78 -29.47
N LEU A 715 -5.01 -23.19 -29.00
CA LEU A 715 -6.07 -22.27 -28.53
C LEU A 715 -5.60 -21.46 -27.32
N ARG A 716 -4.98 -22.11 -26.34
CA ARG A 716 -4.39 -21.46 -25.15
C ARG A 716 -3.34 -20.43 -25.55
N ALA A 717 -2.38 -20.80 -26.40
CA ALA A 717 -1.33 -19.88 -26.85
C ALA A 717 -1.90 -18.68 -27.62
N ARG A 718 -2.92 -18.91 -28.46
CA ARG A 718 -3.60 -17.81 -29.18
C ARG A 718 -4.34 -16.89 -28.21
N ALA A 719 -5.11 -17.44 -27.27
CA ALA A 719 -5.87 -16.66 -26.30
C ALA A 719 -4.97 -15.71 -25.50
N LEU A 720 -3.86 -16.25 -24.97
CA LEU A 720 -2.85 -15.50 -24.21
C LEU A 720 -2.18 -14.37 -25.01
N LYS A 721 -1.94 -14.57 -26.31
CA LYS A 721 -1.35 -13.55 -27.20
C LYS A 721 -2.29 -12.39 -27.51
N VAL A 722 -3.60 -12.64 -27.57
CA VAL A 722 -4.59 -11.65 -28.04
C VAL A 722 -5.33 -10.96 -26.91
N VAL A 723 -5.51 -11.62 -25.75
CA VAL A 723 -6.25 -11.09 -24.60
C VAL A 723 -5.77 -9.70 -24.20
N ARG A 724 -6.71 -8.79 -23.96
CA ARG A 724 -6.43 -7.39 -23.64
C ARG A 724 -6.98 -7.04 -22.27
N GLY A 725 -6.15 -6.40 -21.44
CA GLY A 725 -6.60 -5.96 -20.13
C GLY A 725 -5.49 -5.43 -19.26
N THR A 726 -5.83 -5.18 -18.00
CA THR A 726 -4.95 -4.67 -16.96
C THR A 726 -5.31 -5.34 -15.65
N VAL A 727 -4.30 -5.83 -14.93
CA VAL A 727 -4.42 -6.10 -13.50
C VAL A 727 -3.68 -4.99 -12.75
N GLN A 728 -4.22 -4.52 -11.62
CA GLN A 728 -3.60 -3.43 -10.88
C GLN A 728 -2.27 -3.84 -10.23
N ALA A 729 -2.32 -4.78 -9.29
CA ALA A 729 -1.17 -5.54 -8.80
C ALA A 729 0.10 -4.72 -8.41
N ASP A 730 -0.07 -3.47 -7.98
CA ASP A 730 1.04 -2.64 -7.47
C ASP A 730 1.13 -2.82 -5.96
N ILE A 731 2.09 -3.63 -5.52
CA ILE A 731 2.34 -3.99 -4.13
C ILE A 731 3.04 -2.86 -3.38
N LEU A 732 3.84 -2.04 -4.06
CA LEU A 732 4.61 -0.98 -3.40
C LEU A 732 3.68 0.09 -2.84
N LYS A 733 2.62 0.45 -3.57
CA LYS A 733 1.59 1.36 -3.03
C LYS A 733 0.79 0.79 -1.86
N GLU A 734 0.75 -0.54 -1.70
CA GLU A 734 -0.05 -1.17 -0.64
C GLU A 734 0.54 -0.89 0.74
N ASP A 735 1.86 -1.03 0.88
CA ASP A 735 2.53 -0.66 2.14
C ASP A 735 2.65 0.87 2.31
N GLN A 736 2.62 1.64 1.22
CA GLN A 736 2.73 3.10 1.29
C GLN A 736 1.40 3.80 1.62
N GLY A 737 0.25 3.37 1.07
CA GLY A 737 -1.00 4.12 1.17
C GLY A 737 -2.32 3.34 1.16
N GLN A 738 -2.45 2.21 0.45
CA GLN A 738 -3.75 1.51 0.32
C GLN A 738 -4.02 0.43 1.37
N ASN A 739 -2.96 -0.18 1.93
CA ASN A 739 -3.04 -1.16 3.01
C ASN A 739 -3.80 -2.47 2.69
N THR A 740 -3.87 -2.93 1.44
CA THR A 740 -4.48 -4.23 1.06
C THR A 740 -3.45 -5.33 0.78
N CYS A 741 -2.22 -5.16 1.27
CA CYS A 741 -1.20 -6.21 1.21
C CYS A 741 -1.54 -7.35 2.19
N ILE A 742 -1.63 -8.58 1.68
CA ILE A 742 -1.95 -9.77 2.51
C ILE A 742 -0.74 -10.67 2.74
N PHE A 743 0.21 -10.69 1.82
CA PHE A 743 1.47 -11.43 1.95
C PHE A 743 2.63 -10.52 2.35
N SER A 744 3.78 -11.10 2.70
CA SER A 744 4.99 -10.28 2.87
C SER A 744 5.29 -9.48 1.57
N ALA A 745 5.82 -8.26 1.72
CA ALA A 745 6.13 -7.40 0.57
C ALA A 745 7.15 -8.07 -0.38
N GLU A 746 8.12 -8.76 0.19
CA GLU A 746 9.13 -9.54 -0.55
C GLU A 746 8.49 -10.66 -1.38
N PHE A 747 7.65 -11.50 -0.76
CA PHE A 747 6.95 -12.58 -1.47
C PHE A 747 6.05 -12.03 -2.59
N SER A 748 5.32 -10.95 -2.30
CA SER A 748 4.44 -10.32 -3.28
C SER A 748 5.23 -9.80 -4.49
N LEU A 749 6.36 -9.12 -4.29
CA LEU A 749 7.25 -8.68 -5.37
C LEU A 749 7.87 -9.85 -6.15
N LYS A 750 8.20 -10.96 -5.48
CA LYS A 750 8.66 -12.18 -6.13
C LYS A 750 7.60 -12.72 -7.09
N VAL A 751 6.35 -12.87 -6.64
CA VAL A 751 5.26 -13.38 -7.49
C VAL A 751 4.90 -12.40 -8.61
N MET A 752 5.03 -11.08 -8.40
CA MET A 752 4.91 -10.10 -9.48
C MET A 752 5.97 -10.27 -10.56
N GLY A 753 7.22 -10.57 -10.17
CA GLY A 753 8.26 -10.94 -11.12
C GLY A 753 7.95 -12.26 -11.83
N ASP A 754 7.37 -13.25 -11.15
CA ASP A 754 6.96 -14.52 -11.76
C ASP A 754 5.89 -14.32 -12.84
N ILE A 755 4.94 -13.40 -12.63
CA ILE A 755 3.95 -13.01 -13.64
C ILE A 755 4.65 -12.38 -14.85
N ALA A 756 5.56 -11.43 -14.63
CA ALA A 756 6.27 -10.75 -15.71
C ALA A 756 7.12 -11.73 -16.55
N GLU A 757 7.83 -12.64 -15.89
CA GLU A 757 8.59 -13.72 -16.54
C GLU A 757 7.68 -14.60 -17.38
N TRP A 758 6.59 -15.08 -16.79
CA TRP A 758 5.64 -15.95 -17.46
C TRP A 758 4.97 -15.26 -18.67
N PHE A 759 4.68 -13.96 -18.56
CA PHE A 759 4.14 -13.14 -19.65
C PHE A 759 5.11 -13.04 -20.83
N ILE A 760 6.41 -12.89 -20.56
CA ILE A 760 7.46 -12.87 -21.59
C ILE A 760 7.49 -14.22 -22.30
N ASP A 761 7.57 -15.32 -21.54
CA ASP A 761 7.68 -16.68 -22.07
C ASP A 761 6.47 -17.10 -22.93
N HIS A 762 5.28 -16.59 -22.60
CA HIS A 762 4.03 -16.92 -23.30
C HIS A 762 3.58 -15.82 -24.29
N GLU A 763 4.40 -14.80 -24.52
CA GLU A 763 4.13 -13.66 -25.41
C GLU A 763 2.80 -12.92 -25.10
N VAL A 764 2.47 -12.73 -23.83
CA VAL A 764 1.30 -11.97 -23.36
C VAL A 764 1.55 -10.46 -23.51
N ARG A 765 1.43 -9.94 -24.73
CA ARG A 765 1.86 -8.56 -25.10
C ARG A 765 0.79 -7.49 -25.00
N ASN A 766 -0.47 -7.89 -24.81
CA ASN A 766 -1.64 -7.02 -24.85
C ASN A 766 -2.30 -6.83 -23.47
N PHE A 767 -1.78 -7.50 -22.44
CA PHE A 767 -2.24 -7.38 -21.06
C PHE A 767 -1.16 -6.68 -20.23
N TYR A 768 -1.56 -5.69 -19.43
CA TYR A 768 -0.66 -5.00 -18.51
C TYR A 768 -0.56 -5.80 -17.21
N SER A 769 0.64 -6.27 -16.88
CA SER A 769 0.89 -7.12 -15.70
C SER A 769 0.90 -6.33 -14.39
N ALA A 770 1.09 -5.01 -14.46
CA ALA A 770 0.99 -4.10 -13.32
C ALA A 770 0.51 -2.72 -13.79
N SER A 771 -0.36 -2.11 -12.97
CA SER A 771 -0.77 -0.71 -13.06
C SER A 771 -0.24 0.05 -11.85
N ILE A 772 0.95 0.62 -12.00
CA ILE A 772 1.68 1.36 -10.97
C ILE A 772 0.87 2.60 -10.59
N SER A 773 0.41 2.69 -9.33
CA SER A 773 -0.72 3.53 -8.95
C SER A 773 -0.38 4.55 -7.87
N GLY A 774 -0.60 5.82 -8.19
CA GLY A 774 -0.63 6.94 -7.26
C GLY A 774 -2.00 7.29 -6.70
N TYR A 775 -3.09 6.82 -7.31
CA TYR A 775 -4.44 7.19 -6.90
C TYR A 775 -4.66 7.04 -5.39
N HIS A 776 -4.42 5.84 -4.86
CA HIS A 776 -4.60 5.52 -3.44
C HIS A 776 -3.63 6.27 -2.51
N ILE A 777 -2.42 6.59 -2.99
CA ILE A 777 -1.46 7.42 -2.23
C ILE A 777 -2.02 8.84 -2.05
N ALA A 778 -2.65 9.40 -3.07
CA ALA A 778 -3.31 10.70 -3.00
C ALA A 778 -4.56 10.68 -2.13
N GLU A 779 -5.43 9.67 -2.32
CA GLU A 779 -6.65 9.51 -1.51
C GLU A 779 -6.34 9.33 -0.01
N ALA A 780 -5.19 8.74 0.34
CA ALA A 780 -4.74 8.61 1.73
C ALA A 780 -4.27 9.94 2.36
N GLY A 781 -3.84 10.92 1.56
CA GLY A 781 -3.08 12.02 2.14
C GLY A 781 -2.31 12.90 1.18
N ALA A 782 -1.71 12.29 0.17
CA ALA A 782 -0.61 12.90 -0.55
C ALA A 782 -1.05 14.05 -1.44
N ASN A 783 -0.27 15.12 -1.45
CA ASN A 783 -0.36 16.17 -2.44
C ASN A 783 0.06 15.65 -3.84
N PRO A 784 -0.26 16.36 -4.94
CA PRO A 784 0.05 15.91 -6.30
C PRO A 784 1.54 15.63 -6.57
N ILE A 785 2.45 16.38 -5.95
CA ILE A 785 3.91 16.18 -6.13
C ILE A 785 4.34 14.85 -5.49
N THR A 786 3.96 14.63 -4.23
CA THR A 786 4.27 13.39 -3.51
C THR A 786 3.62 12.18 -4.18
N GLN A 787 2.38 12.30 -4.65
CA GLN A 787 1.73 11.27 -5.45
C GLN A 787 2.56 10.91 -6.67
N LEU A 788 2.90 11.91 -7.51
CA LEU A 788 3.60 11.68 -8.77
C LEU A 788 4.99 11.09 -8.53
N ALA A 789 5.75 11.63 -7.57
CA ALA A 789 7.08 11.16 -7.24
C ALA A 789 7.07 9.72 -6.72
N PHE A 790 6.22 9.37 -5.76
CA PHE A 790 6.19 8.01 -5.23
C PHE A 790 5.74 7.00 -6.28
N THR A 791 4.78 7.38 -7.13
CA THR A 791 4.31 6.49 -8.20
C THR A 791 5.40 6.20 -9.24
N LEU A 792 6.08 7.23 -9.74
CA LEU A 792 7.17 7.02 -10.69
C LEU A 792 8.34 6.26 -10.05
N ALA A 793 8.66 6.55 -8.79
CA ALA A 793 9.68 5.83 -8.06
C ALA A 793 9.33 4.34 -7.89
N ASN A 794 8.08 4.01 -7.57
CA ASN A 794 7.58 2.63 -7.54
C ASN A 794 7.73 1.97 -8.92
N GLY A 795 7.39 2.67 -10.00
CA GLY A 795 7.56 2.19 -11.37
C GLY A 795 9.02 1.86 -11.72
N PHE A 796 9.96 2.74 -11.38
CA PHE A 796 11.39 2.48 -11.57
C PHE A 796 11.91 1.36 -10.65
N THR A 797 11.30 1.15 -9.48
CA THR A 797 11.63 0.03 -8.59
C THR A 797 11.26 -1.30 -9.22
N TYR A 798 10.10 -1.40 -9.88
CA TYR A 798 9.74 -2.57 -10.69
C TYR A 798 10.72 -2.80 -11.85
N VAL A 799 11.13 -1.72 -12.54
CA VAL A 799 12.13 -1.80 -13.61
C VAL A 799 13.44 -2.38 -13.11
N GLU A 800 13.99 -1.85 -12.01
CA GLU A 800 15.24 -2.37 -11.43
C GLU A 800 15.12 -3.80 -10.92
N SER A 801 13.98 -4.17 -10.31
CA SER A 801 13.71 -5.53 -9.83
C SER A 801 13.69 -6.55 -10.99
N TYR A 802 13.00 -6.24 -12.08
CA TYR A 802 12.93 -7.14 -13.24
C TYR A 802 14.26 -7.21 -14.01
N LEU A 803 15.01 -6.11 -14.08
CA LEU A 803 16.38 -6.12 -14.61
C LEU A 803 17.32 -6.96 -13.75
N ALA A 804 17.19 -6.92 -12.42
CA ALA A 804 17.97 -7.74 -11.50
C ALA A 804 17.69 -9.24 -11.66
N ARG A 805 16.47 -9.62 -12.10
CA ARG A 805 16.11 -10.99 -12.50
C ARG A 805 16.58 -11.37 -13.92
N GLY A 806 17.26 -10.47 -14.64
CA GLY A 806 17.80 -10.74 -15.98
C GLY A 806 16.78 -10.59 -17.12
N MET A 807 15.62 -9.99 -16.87
CA MET A 807 14.62 -9.75 -17.92
C MET A 807 15.04 -8.58 -18.82
N PRO A 808 14.89 -8.68 -20.15
CA PRO A 808 15.20 -7.57 -21.05
C PRO A 808 14.18 -6.42 -20.86
N ILE A 809 14.65 -5.17 -20.84
CA ILE A 809 13.82 -3.97 -20.61
C ILE A 809 12.60 -3.90 -21.54
N ASP A 810 12.80 -4.19 -22.83
CA ASP A 810 11.73 -4.18 -23.84
C ASP A 810 10.78 -5.38 -23.76
N GLY A 811 11.11 -6.39 -22.95
CA GLY A 811 10.25 -7.55 -22.67
C GLY A 811 9.09 -7.20 -21.74
N PHE A 812 9.29 -6.29 -20.78
CA PHE A 812 8.28 -5.97 -19.75
C PHE A 812 7.85 -4.51 -19.72
N ALA A 813 8.70 -3.53 -20.05
CA ALA A 813 8.36 -2.11 -19.90
C ALA A 813 7.10 -1.69 -20.70
N PRO A 814 6.84 -2.20 -21.91
CA PRO A 814 5.59 -1.91 -22.63
C PRO A 814 4.31 -2.46 -21.96
N GLY A 815 4.47 -3.43 -21.05
CA GLY A 815 3.42 -4.06 -20.24
C GLY A 815 3.19 -3.40 -18.88
N LEU A 816 3.89 -2.29 -18.60
CA LEU A 816 3.61 -1.44 -17.44
C LEU A 816 2.58 -0.37 -17.81
N SER A 817 1.58 -0.18 -16.95
CA SER A 817 0.63 0.93 -16.99
C SER A 817 0.73 1.75 -15.71
N PHE A 818 0.21 2.98 -15.74
CA PHE A 818 0.20 3.89 -14.60
C PHE A 818 -1.22 4.33 -14.26
N PHE A 819 -1.45 4.71 -13.01
CA PHE A 819 -2.76 5.15 -12.53
C PHE A 819 -2.64 6.32 -11.55
N PHE A 820 -3.26 7.46 -11.86
CA PHE A 820 -3.18 8.68 -11.06
C PHE A 820 -4.56 9.18 -10.62
N SER A 821 -4.60 9.90 -9.49
CA SER A 821 -5.74 10.73 -9.07
C SER A 821 -5.60 12.14 -9.62
N ASN A 822 -6.71 12.77 -10.01
CA ASN A 822 -6.80 14.20 -10.31
C ASN A 822 -7.67 14.92 -9.28
N GLY A 823 -7.09 15.88 -8.56
CA GLY A 823 -7.77 16.75 -7.60
C GLY A 823 -7.88 18.20 -8.06
N MET A 824 -7.96 19.12 -7.11
CA MET A 824 -8.22 20.55 -7.36
C MET A 824 -6.97 21.44 -7.36
N ASP A 825 -5.85 20.95 -6.86
CA ASP A 825 -4.56 21.67 -6.85
C ASP A 825 -4.02 21.91 -8.27
N PRO A 826 -3.30 23.01 -8.51
CA PRO A 826 -2.86 23.40 -9.85
C PRO A 826 -1.97 22.35 -10.54
N GLU A 827 -1.11 21.65 -9.80
CA GLU A 827 -0.16 20.66 -10.29
C GLU A 827 -0.85 19.48 -11.02
N TYR A 828 -2.10 19.18 -10.69
CA TYR A 828 -2.89 18.16 -11.41
C TYR A 828 -3.07 18.47 -12.90
N THR A 829 -2.94 19.74 -13.30
CA THR A 829 -3.03 20.15 -14.70
C THR A 829 -1.85 19.64 -15.55
N VAL A 830 -0.70 19.37 -14.92
CA VAL A 830 0.55 18.98 -15.61
C VAL A 830 1.09 17.61 -15.17
N LEU A 831 0.39 16.91 -14.29
CA LEU A 831 0.87 15.66 -13.69
C LEU A 831 1.21 14.60 -14.74
N GLY A 832 0.35 14.38 -15.73
CA GLY A 832 0.53 13.35 -16.75
C GLY A 832 1.66 13.68 -17.75
N ARG A 833 1.78 14.93 -18.18
CA ARG A 833 2.87 15.37 -19.07
C ARG A 833 4.25 15.32 -18.40
N VAL A 834 4.34 15.66 -17.11
CA VAL A 834 5.58 15.49 -16.33
C VAL A 834 5.93 14.01 -16.22
N ALA A 835 4.95 13.15 -15.89
CA ALA A 835 5.16 11.70 -15.83
C ALA A 835 5.74 11.14 -17.14
N ARG A 836 5.16 11.53 -18.28
CA ARG A 836 5.63 11.11 -19.61
C ARG A 836 7.05 11.57 -19.90
N ARG A 837 7.38 12.83 -19.62
CA ARG A 837 8.71 13.41 -19.91
C ARG A 837 9.82 12.76 -19.10
N ILE A 838 9.62 12.60 -17.78
CA ILE A 838 10.58 11.90 -16.90
C ILE A 838 10.78 10.45 -17.38
N TRP A 839 9.68 9.72 -17.58
CA TRP A 839 9.75 8.31 -17.99
C TRP A 839 10.43 8.12 -19.34
N ALA A 840 10.03 8.89 -20.36
CA ALA A 840 10.60 8.77 -21.70
C ALA A 840 12.10 9.04 -21.70
N THR A 841 12.53 10.09 -21.00
CA THR A 841 13.94 10.48 -20.89
C THR A 841 14.75 9.40 -20.18
N ALA A 842 14.29 8.93 -19.02
CA ALA A 842 14.95 7.85 -18.29
C ALA A 842 15.02 6.56 -19.12
N MET A 843 13.90 6.12 -19.71
CA MET A 843 13.86 4.91 -20.52
C MET A 843 14.83 4.94 -21.70
N ARG A 844 14.95 6.09 -22.37
CA ARG A 844 15.86 6.26 -23.51
C ARG A 844 17.31 6.35 -23.07
N ASP A 845 17.63 7.29 -22.19
CA ASP A 845 19.00 7.70 -21.91
C ASP A 845 19.65 6.88 -20.81
N ARG A 846 18.89 6.49 -19.78
CA ARG A 846 19.38 5.64 -18.68
C ARG A 846 19.31 4.16 -19.01
N TYR A 847 18.20 3.71 -19.60
CA TYR A 847 17.92 2.29 -19.80
C TYR A 847 18.13 1.79 -21.24
N GLY A 848 18.34 2.69 -22.21
CA GLY A 848 18.56 2.31 -23.61
C GLY A 848 17.37 1.60 -24.26
N ALA A 849 16.15 1.82 -23.75
CA ALA A 849 14.95 1.11 -24.15
C ALA A 849 14.38 1.62 -25.48
N SER A 850 13.64 0.75 -26.17
CA SER A 850 12.95 1.09 -27.42
C SER A 850 11.91 2.21 -27.27
N GLU A 851 11.51 2.82 -28.38
CA GLU A 851 10.47 3.87 -28.40
C GLU A 851 9.15 3.39 -27.74
N ARG A 852 8.80 2.11 -27.88
CA ARG A 852 7.58 1.56 -27.27
C ARG A 852 7.65 1.59 -25.73
N SER A 853 8.81 1.33 -25.16
CA SER A 853 9.06 1.33 -23.72
C SER A 853 9.14 2.74 -23.14
N GLN A 854 9.49 3.74 -23.95
CA GLN A 854 9.49 5.16 -23.58
C GLN A 854 8.08 5.75 -23.43
N LYS A 855 7.04 5.07 -23.94
CA LYS A 855 5.66 5.56 -23.94
C LYS A 855 4.91 5.19 -22.67
N LEU A 856 4.98 6.06 -21.65
CA LEU A 856 4.19 5.93 -20.43
C LEU A 856 2.70 6.13 -20.73
N LYS A 857 1.90 5.09 -20.49
CA LYS A 857 0.44 5.13 -20.64
C LYS A 857 -0.20 5.10 -19.26
N TYR A 858 -1.17 5.98 -19.04
CA TYR A 858 -1.80 6.09 -17.74
C TYR A 858 -3.32 6.21 -17.80
N HIS A 859 -3.95 5.74 -16.73
CA HIS A 859 -5.32 6.01 -16.36
C HIS A 859 -5.37 7.19 -15.37
N ILE A 860 -6.38 8.05 -15.49
CA ILE A 860 -6.75 9.02 -14.45
C ILE A 860 -8.12 8.66 -13.89
N GLN A 861 -8.26 8.79 -12.58
CA GLN A 861 -9.54 8.86 -11.88
C GLN A 861 -9.66 10.20 -11.16
N THR A 862 -10.84 10.80 -11.17
CA THR A 862 -11.15 12.00 -10.38
C THR A 862 -11.01 11.70 -8.87
N SER A 863 -10.63 12.68 -8.06
CA SER A 863 -10.35 12.44 -6.63
C SER A 863 -11.63 12.18 -5.83
N GLY A 864 -11.70 11.04 -5.14
CA GLY A 864 -12.81 10.70 -4.25
C GLY A 864 -12.83 11.59 -3.00
N ARG A 865 -11.66 11.91 -2.46
CA ARG A 865 -11.45 12.77 -1.29
C ARG A 865 -11.91 14.21 -1.50
N SER A 866 -11.93 14.67 -2.75
CA SER A 866 -12.46 16.00 -3.11
C SER A 866 -13.99 16.07 -3.07
N LEU A 867 -14.67 14.94 -2.96
CA LEU A 867 -16.14 14.85 -2.93
C LEU A 867 -16.62 14.75 -1.48
N HIS A 868 -17.76 15.37 -1.19
CA HIS A 868 -18.24 15.56 0.17
C HIS A 868 -19.68 15.07 0.32
N ALA A 869 -20.01 14.63 1.54
CA ALA A 869 -21.35 14.18 1.89
C ALA A 869 -22.33 15.35 2.01
N GLN A 870 -21.85 16.51 2.47
CA GLN A 870 -22.60 17.76 2.45
C GLN A 870 -22.70 18.30 1.02
N GLU A 871 -23.88 18.85 0.67
CA GLU A 871 -24.13 19.50 -0.62
C GLU A 871 -23.63 18.66 -1.82
N MET A 872 -23.99 17.37 -1.85
CA MET A 872 -23.45 16.39 -2.80
C MET A 872 -23.59 16.82 -4.27
N SER A 873 -24.59 17.64 -4.59
CA SER A 873 -24.77 18.18 -5.94
C SER A 873 -23.56 18.97 -6.44
N PHE A 874 -22.76 19.56 -5.56
CA PHE A 874 -21.54 20.29 -5.91
C PHE A 874 -20.39 19.36 -6.37
N ASN A 875 -20.49 18.06 -6.10
CA ASN A 875 -19.48 17.07 -6.49
C ASN A 875 -19.38 16.91 -8.02
N ASP A 876 -20.48 17.07 -8.76
CA ASP A 876 -20.45 17.05 -10.24
C ASP A 876 -19.61 18.19 -10.81
N ILE A 877 -19.62 19.36 -10.15
CA ILE A 877 -18.83 20.52 -10.57
C ILE A 877 -17.34 20.21 -10.43
N ARG A 878 -16.94 19.67 -9.26
CA ARG A 878 -15.53 19.28 -8.98
C ARG A 878 -15.06 18.23 -9.97
N THR A 879 -15.86 17.18 -10.16
CA THR A 879 -15.58 16.07 -11.07
C THR A 879 -15.45 16.54 -12.52
N THR A 880 -16.28 17.50 -12.96
CA THR A 880 -16.20 18.10 -14.30
C THR A 880 -14.87 18.80 -14.54
N LEU A 881 -14.40 19.61 -13.58
CA LEU A 881 -13.13 20.33 -13.70
C LEU A 881 -11.92 19.37 -13.73
N GLN A 882 -11.94 18.33 -12.90
CA GLN A 882 -10.90 17.30 -12.83
C GLN A 882 -10.84 16.46 -14.13
N ALA A 883 -12.00 16.11 -14.68
CA ALA A 883 -12.12 15.40 -15.96
C ALA A 883 -11.65 16.25 -17.15
N LEU A 884 -11.89 17.57 -17.10
CA LEU A 884 -11.47 18.50 -18.14
C LEU A 884 -9.94 18.55 -18.25
N ILE A 885 -9.23 18.78 -17.14
CA ILE A 885 -7.76 18.84 -17.15
C ILE A 885 -7.14 17.48 -17.50
N ALA A 886 -7.75 16.36 -17.10
CA ALA A 886 -7.32 15.03 -17.51
C ALA A 886 -7.42 14.81 -19.03
N THR A 887 -8.48 15.35 -19.63
CA THR A 887 -8.72 15.25 -21.08
C THR A 887 -7.78 16.14 -21.88
N TYR A 888 -7.52 17.36 -21.39
CA TYR A 888 -6.56 18.30 -21.97
C TYR A 888 -5.12 17.80 -21.92
N ASP A 889 -4.73 17.14 -20.84
CA ASP A 889 -3.40 16.55 -20.70
C ASP A 889 -3.26 15.16 -21.38
N HIS A 890 -4.22 14.83 -22.24
CA HIS A 890 -4.16 13.69 -23.16
C HIS A 890 -4.03 12.33 -22.45
N CYS A 891 -4.82 12.12 -21.38
CA CYS A 891 -4.90 10.83 -20.68
C CYS A 891 -5.32 9.67 -21.59
N ASN A 892 -4.92 8.43 -21.26
CA ASN A 892 -5.23 7.25 -22.09
C ASN A 892 -6.52 6.55 -21.68
N SER A 893 -6.99 6.78 -20.46
CA SER A 893 -8.23 6.23 -19.91
C SER A 893 -8.69 7.13 -18.77
N LEU A 894 -9.99 7.37 -18.65
CA LEU A 894 -10.55 8.26 -17.62
C LEU A 894 -11.73 7.61 -16.89
N HIS A 895 -11.73 7.73 -15.57
CA HIS A 895 -12.86 7.44 -14.70
C HIS A 895 -13.35 8.74 -14.05
N THR A 896 -14.66 8.94 -14.06
CA THR A 896 -15.35 10.03 -13.38
C THR A 896 -16.16 9.43 -12.24
N ASN A 897 -15.89 9.92 -11.02
CA ASN A 897 -16.64 9.52 -9.84
C ASN A 897 -18.07 10.07 -9.92
N ALA A 898 -18.95 9.46 -9.14
CA ALA A 898 -20.34 9.88 -9.09
C ALA A 898 -20.57 10.93 -8.01
N TYR A 899 -21.67 11.69 -8.09
CA TYR A 899 -21.90 12.78 -7.14
C TYR A 899 -22.15 12.28 -5.71
N ASP A 900 -22.59 11.02 -5.57
CA ASP A 900 -22.93 10.33 -4.34
C ASP A 900 -21.77 9.52 -3.71
N GLU A 901 -20.57 9.62 -4.27
CA GLU A 901 -19.35 8.86 -3.89
C GLU A 901 -19.06 8.85 -2.38
N ALA A 902 -19.34 9.96 -1.69
CA ALA A 902 -19.03 10.11 -0.27
C ALA A 902 -19.94 9.27 0.67
N ILE A 903 -21.03 8.69 0.15
CA ILE A 903 -22.04 7.95 0.92
C ILE A 903 -22.15 6.49 0.46
N THR A 904 -22.29 6.25 -0.85
CA THR A 904 -22.61 4.90 -1.36
C THR A 904 -21.96 4.59 -2.69
N THR A 905 -21.99 3.31 -3.08
CA THR A 905 -21.60 2.87 -4.42
C THR A 905 -22.62 3.41 -5.45
N PRO A 906 -22.16 3.93 -6.60
CA PRO A 906 -23.02 4.66 -7.53
C PRO A 906 -24.29 3.91 -8.02
N THR A 907 -25.45 4.56 -7.85
CA THR A 907 -26.73 4.12 -8.44
C THR A 907 -26.71 4.21 -9.97
N GLU A 908 -27.69 3.62 -10.67
CA GLU A 908 -27.78 3.76 -12.13
C GLU A 908 -27.91 5.22 -12.58
N GLU A 909 -28.64 6.05 -11.84
CA GLU A 909 -28.81 7.49 -12.14
C GLU A 909 -27.51 8.26 -11.90
N SER A 910 -26.82 7.99 -10.78
CA SER A 910 -25.56 8.63 -10.43
C SER A 910 -24.44 8.28 -11.42
N VAL A 911 -24.30 7.01 -11.83
CA VAL A 911 -23.31 6.61 -12.85
C VAL A 911 -23.59 7.27 -14.20
N ARG A 912 -24.87 7.47 -14.56
CA ARG A 912 -25.22 8.18 -15.81
C ARG A 912 -24.76 9.63 -15.79
N ARG A 913 -24.87 10.33 -14.65
CA ARG A 913 -24.34 11.70 -14.49
C ARG A 913 -22.81 11.71 -14.61
N ALA A 914 -22.14 10.81 -13.91
CA ALA A 914 -20.70 10.67 -13.99
C ALA A 914 -20.20 10.41 -15.42
N LEU A 915 -20.86 9.52 -16.18
CA LEU A 915 -20.54 9.24 -17.58
C LEU A 915 -20.85 10.45 -18.49
N ALA A 916 -21.95 11.14 -18.23
CA ALA A 916 -22.34 12.33 -19.00
C ALA A 916 -21.27 13.43 -18.95
N ILE A 917 -20.53 13.58 -17.85
CA ILE A 917 -19.40 14.52 -17.76
C ILE A 917 -18.38 14.25 -18.89
N GLN A 918 -17.95 13.00 -19.06
CA GLN A 918 -17.00 12.64 -20.12
C GLN A 918 -17.62 12.84 -21.51
N MET A 919 -18.90 12.49 -21.69
CA MET A 919 -19.59 12.66 -22.96
C MET A 919 -19.71 14.14 -23.35
N VAL A 920 -20.09 15.02 -22.42
CA VAL A 920 -20.19 16.47 -22.67
C VAL A 920 -18.82 17.04 -23.01
N ILE A 921 -17.75 16.68 -22.29
CA ILE A 921 -16.39 17.12 -22.59
C ILE A 921 -15.95 16.63 -23.99
N ASN A 922 -16.16 15.35 -24.31
CA ASN A 922 -15.64 14.76 -25.54
C ASN A 922 -16.48 15.07 -26.79
N LYS A 923 -17.78 15.41 -26.63
CA LYS A 923 -18.72 15.59 -27.76
C LYS A 923 -19.25 17.02 -27.91
N GLU A 924 -19.37 17.78 -26.83
CA GLU A 924 -19.99 19.12 -26.86
C GLU A 924 -19.00 20.25 -26.60
N TRP A 925 -18.04 20.04 -25.69
CA TRP A 925 -17.06 21.05 -25.34
C TRP A 925 -16.07 21.32 -26.49
N GLY A 926 -16.29 22.42 -27.22
CA GLY A 926 -15.63 22.68 -28.50
C GLY A 926 -14.09 22.73 -28.46
N LEU A 927 -13.47 23.13 -27.35
CA LEU A 927 -12.00 23.17 -27.26
C LEU A 927 -11.38 21.77 -27.14
N ALA A 928 -12.10 20.75 -26.67
CA ALA A 928 -11.59 19.37 -26.58
C ALA A 928 -11.33 18.70 -27.94
N ALA A 929 -11.85 19.27 -29.03
CA ALA A 929 -11.51 18.82 -30.38
C ALA A 929 -10.10 19.27 -30.83
N ASN A 930 -9.47 20.21 -30.12
CA ASN A 930 -8.02 20.38 -30.15
C ASN A 930 -7.38 19.43 -29.13
N GLU A 931 -6.39 18.66 -29.56
CA GLU A 931 -5.77 17.59 -28.77
C GLU A 931 -4.48 18.02 -28.07
N ASN A 932 -4.02 19.26 -28.26
CA ASN A 932 -2.87 19.81 -27.56
C ASN A 932 -3.10 21.24 -26.99
N PRO A 933 -4.26 21.52 -26.35
CA PRO A 933 -4.61 22.88 -25.93
C PRO A 933 -3.70 23.41 -24.81
N ASN A 934 -3.00 22.52 -24.11
CA ASN A 934 -2.07 22.87 -23.05
C ASN A 934 -0.72 23.41 -23.57
N GLN A 935 -0.35 23.16 -24.84
CA GLN A 935 0.99 23.52 -25.34
C GLN A 935 1.10 25.02 -25.66
N GLY A 936 2.19 25.65 -25.23
CA GLY A 936 2.47 27.07 -25.45
C GLY A 936 1.81 28.02 -24.44
N SER A 937 1.11 27.47 -23.44
CA SER A 937 0.62 28.25 -22.30
C SER A 937 1.74 28.47 -21.30
N PHE A 938 2.07 29.73 -21.01
CA PHE A 938 3.21 30.08 -20.14
C PHE A 938 3.11 29.44 -18.75
N VAL A 939 1.92 29.46 -18.13
CA VAL A 939 1.71 28.86 -16.81
C VAL A 939 1.84 27.35 -16.84
N ILE A 940 1.47 26.71 -17.95
CA ILE A 940 1.60 25.26 -18.10
C ILE A 940 3.06 24.87 -18.26
N ASP A 941 3.81 25.59 -19.08
CA ASP A 941 5.23 25.33 -19.30
C ASP A 941 6.03 25.51 -17.99
N GLU A 942 5.78 26.61 -17.26
CA GLU A 942 6.42 26.88 -15.96
C GLU A 942 6.02 25.83 -14.92
N LEU A 943 4.73 25.50 -14.81
CA LEU A 943 4.27 24.51 -13.84
C LEU A 943 4.80 23.11 -14.16
N THR A 944 4.93 22.75 -15.44
CA THR A 944 5.54 21.48 -15.86
C THR A 944 6.98 21.38 -15.36
N ASP A 945 7.78 22.43 -15.50
CA ASP A 945 9.17 22.44 -15.01
C ASP A 945 9.27 22.42 -13.49
N LEU A 946 8.43 23.21 -12.80
CA LEU A 946 8.40 23.27 -11.33
C LEU A 946 8.04 21.90 -10.73
N VAL A 947 7.00 21.25 -11.27
CA VAL A 947 6.56 19.94 -10.79
C VAL A 947 7.59 18.86 -11.13
N GLU A 948 8.20 18.91 -12.32
CA GLU A 948 9.27 17.97 -12.69
C GLU A 948 10.45 18.06 -11.73
N GLU A 949 11.02 19.23 -11.48
CA GLU A 949 12.16 19.37 -10.55
C GLU A 949 11.76 18.96 -9.12
N ALA A 950 10.54 19.28 -8.66
CA ALA A 950 10.07 18.86 -7.35
C ALA A 950 10.01 17.33 -7.22
N VAL A 951 9.63 16.62 -8.29
CA VAL A 951 9.69 15.15 -8.34
C VAL A 951 11.13 14.64 -8.30
N LEU A 952 12.05 15.24 -9.05
CA LEU A 952 13.46 14.82 -9.07
C LEU A 952 14.16 15.04 -7.71
N VAL A 953 13.83 16.11 -6.98
CA VAL A 953 14.29 16.33 -5.60
C VAL A 953 13.78 15.23 -4.68
N GLU A 954 12.53 14.79 -4.87
CA GLU A 954 11.98 13.71 -4.07
C GLU A 954 12.63 12.35 -4.38
N PHE A 955 12.99 12.10 -5.64
CA PHE A 955 13.81 10.94 -6.04
C PHE A 955 15.18 10.91 -5.33
N ASP A 956 15.82 12.07 -5.18
CA ASP A 956 17.08 12.19 -4.46
C ASP A 956 16.91 11.85 -2.97
N ARG A 957 15.85 12.35 -2.33
CA ARG A 957 15.52 12.02 -0.92
C ARG A 957 15.24 10.53 -0.71
N LEU A 958 14.59 9.88 -1.67
CA LEU A 958 14.37 8.43 -1.63
C LEU A 958 15.69 7.67 -1.80
N SER A 959 16.57 8.10 -2.71
CA SER A 959 17.88 7.49 -2.91
C SER A 959 18.78 7.56 -1.68
N GLU A 960 18.78 8.68 -0.96
CA GLU A 960 19.50 8.84 0.32
C GLU A 960 19.05 7.85 1.40
N ARG A 961 17.85 7.27 1.25
CA ARG A 961 17.25 6.28 2.16
C ARG A 961 17.35 4.85 1.62
N GLY A 962 18.15 4.62 0.57
CA GLY A 962 18.31 3.29 -0.04
C GLY A 962 17.24 2.96 -1.09
N GLY A 963 16.67 3.98 -1.74
CA GLY A 963 15.61 3.82 -2.73
C GLY A 963 14.23 3.60 -2.09
N VAL A 964 13.27 3.11 -2.88
CA VAL A 964 11.89 2.92 -2.42
C VAL A 964 11.79 1.93 -1.25
N LEU A 965 12.46 0.77 -1.37
CA LEU A 965 12.40 -0.29 -0.35
C LEU A 965 13.04 0.15 0.97
N GLY A 966 14.22 0.80 0.92
CA GLY A 966 14.85 1.33 2.13
C GLY A 966 14.04 2.47 2.78
N ALA A 967 13.39 3.30 1.97
CA ALA A 967 12.47 4.32 2.47
C ALA A 967 11.22 3.69 3.15
N MET A 968 10.68 2.59 2.59
CA MET A 968 9.55 1.84 3.19
C MET A 968 9.92 1.23 4.54
N GLU A 969 11.14 0.67 4.68
CA GLU A 969 11.61 0.14 5.96
C GLU A 969 11.63 1.19 7.09
N THR A 970 11.92 2.45 6.74
CA THR A 970 11.90 3.57 7.69
C THR A 970 10.53 4.25 7.81
N GLY A 971 9.54 3.80 7.04
CA GLY A 971 8.19 4.37 6.99
C GLY A 971 8.15 5.78 6.40
N TYR A 972 9.12 6.16 5.55
CA TYR A 972 9.22 7.53 5.03
C TYR A 972 8.00 7.94 4.22
N GLN A 973 7.60 7.12 3.24
CA GLN A 973 6.45 7.40 2.39
C GLN A 973 5.18 7.52 3.22
N ARG A 974 4.88 6.50 4.03
CA ARG A 974 3.71 6.46 4.92
C ARG A 974 3.67 7.65 5.87
N GLY A 975 4.80 7.98 6.51
CA GLY A 975 4.93 9.14 7.39
C GLY A 975 4.65 10.45 6.67
N LYS A 976 5.22 10.66 5.48
CA LYS A 976 5.01 11.86 4.68
C LYS A 976 3.55 12.01 4.23
N ILE A 977 2.93 10.92 3.77
CA ILE A 977 1.51 10.90 3.38
C ILE A 977 0.63 11.27 4.57
N GLN A 978 0.90 10.71 5.76
CA GLN A 978 0.16 11.04 6.98
C GLN A 978 0.33 12.51 7.39
N ASP A 979 1.54 13.07 7.28
CA ASP A 979 1.82 14.47 7.62
C ASP A 979 1.10 15.43 6.66
N GLU A 980 1.08 15.13 5.35
CA GLU A 980 0.33 15.89 4.34
C GLU A 980 -1.18 15.77 4.55
N SER A 981 -1.67 14.57 4.90
CA SER A 981 -3.08 14.33 5.23
C SER A 981 -3.53 15.16 6.43
N LEU A 982 -2.74 15.16 7.51
CA LEU A 982 -2.98 15.97 8.71
C LEU A 982 -3.00 17.46 8.41
N TYR A 983 -2.09 17.93 7.55
CA TYR A 983 -2.05 19.32 7.12
C TYR A 983 -3.32 19.71 6.36
N TYR A 984 -3.78 18.88 5.42
CA TYR A 984 -5.04 19.09 4.70
C TYR A 984 -6.25 19.12 5.65
N GLU A 985 -6.43 18.10 6.49
CA GLU A 985 -7.60 18.04 7.40
C GLU A 985 -7.62 19.21 8.39
N HIS A 986 -6.45 19.63 8.88
CA HIS A 986 -6.37 20.81 9.76
C HIS A 986 -6.89 22.06 9.04
N ARG A 987 -6.44 22.30 7.80
CA ARG A 987 -6.85 23.48 7.03
C ARG A 987 -8.30 23.43 6.58
N LYS A 988 -8.83 22.22 6.34
CA LYS A 988 -10.24 22.01 6.06
C LYS A 988 -11.10 22.33 7.29
N HIS A 989 -10.72 21.86 8.48
CA HIS A 989 -11.49 22.10 9.70
C HIS A 989 -11.37 23.53 10.24
N ASP A 990 -10.21 24.19 10.10
CA ASP A 990 -10.03 25.57 10.56
C ASP A 990 -10.53 26.63 9.56
N GLY A 991 -10.91 26.22 8.34
CA GLY A 991 -11.43 27.08 7.29
C GLY A 991 -10.36 27.83 6.45
N SER A 992 -9.07 27.64 6.73
CA SER A 992 -7.97 28.26 5.96
C SER A 992 -7.78 27.65 4.57
N LEU A 993 -8.37 26.47 4.32
CA LEU A 993 -8.62 25.92 2.99
C LEU A 993 -10.13 25.97 2.73
N PRO A 994 -10.62 26.89 1.88
CA PRO A 994 -12.05 27.04 1.65
C PRO A 994 -12.61 25.84 0.87
N ILE A 995 -13.61 25.18 1.44
CA ILE A 995 -14.37 24.09 0.85
C ILE A 995 -15.85 24.48 0.82
N VAL A 996 -16.34 24.85 -0.36
CA VAL A 996 -17.71 25.30 -0.61
C VAL A 996 -18.71 24.19 -0.23
N GLY A 997 -19.70 24.52 0.60
CA GLY A 997 -20.70 23.59 1.13
C GLY A 997 -20.24 22.78 2.36
N VAL A 998 -19.00 22.98 2.84
CA VAL A 998 -18.46 22.23 4.00
C VAL A 998 -17.98 23.15 5.12
N ASN A 999 -17.15 24.15 4.82
CA ASN A 999 -16.66 25.11 5.82
C ASN A 999 -16.92 26.58 5.43
N THR A 1000 -17.43 26.82 4.24
CA THR A 1000 -17.83 28.12 3.72
C THR A 1000 -18.99 27.92 2.74
N PHE A 1001 -19.84 28.94 2.56
CA PHE A 1001 -21.07 28.85 1.77
C PHE A 1001 -21.94 27.66 2.22
N LEU A 1002 -22.31 27.67 3.51
CA LEU A 1002 -23.15 26.64 4.13
C LEU A 1002 -24.63 26.94 3.85
N SER A 1003 -25.47 25.90 3.83
CA SER A 1003 -26.92 26.05 3.71
C SER A 1003 -27.52 26.69 4.97
N ASP A 1004 -28.50 27.58 4.80
CA ASP A 1004 -29.27 28.21 5.89
C ASP A 1004 -30.38 27.27 6.43
N GLU A 1005 -30.73 26.22 5.68
CA GLU A 1005 -31.71 25.22 6.09
C GLU A 1005 -31.00 24.15 6.94
N ALA A 1006 -31.37 24.05 8.23
CA ALA A 1006 -30.97 22.91 9.06
C ALA A 1006 -31.48 21.64 8.37
N GLU A 1007 -30.56 20.88 7.77
CA GLU A 1007 -30.85 19.75 6.87
C GLU A 1007 -31.94 18.84 7.45
N GLN A 1008 -33.17 18.95 6.93
CA GLN A 1008 -34.04 17.79 6.89
C GLN A 1008 -33.49 16.90 5.78
N PRO A 1009 -33.09 15.65 6.05
CA PRO A 1009 -32.73 14.73 4.98
C PRO A 1009 -34.00 14.46 4.18
N SER A 1010 -34.19 15.19 3.07
CA SER A 1010 -35.44 15.15 2.33
C SER A 1010 -35.57 13.94 1.41
N MET A 1011 -34.56 13.05 1.35
CA MET A 1011 -34.69 11.66 0.89
C MET A 1011 -33.63 10.79 1.58
N GLU A 1012 -34.02 9.62 2.12
CA GLU A 1012 -33.04 8.57 2.40
C GLU A 1012 -32.34 8.21 1.07
N PRO A 1013 -31.02 8.33 0.96
CA PRO A 1013 -30.32 7.99 -0.26
C PRO A 1013 -30.50 6.49 -0.55
N ASP A 1014 -30.75 6.15 -1.83
CA ASP A 1014 -30.85 4.75 -2.25
C ASP A 1014 -29.46 4.10 -2.14
N LEU A 1015 -29.28 3.23 -1.14
CA LEU A 1015 -27.99 2.62 -0.83
C LEU A 1015 -27.79 1.34 -1.64
N SER A 1016 -26.73 1.27 -2.45
CA SER A 1016 -26.36 0.01 -3.09
C SER A 1016 -25.67 -0.92 -2.09
N ARG A 1017 -26.35 -2.02 -1.72
CA ARG A 1017 -25.84 -3.08 -0.83
C ARG A 1017 -26.18 -4.45 -1.38
N SER A 1018 -25.40 -5.46 -1.00
CA SER A 1018 -25.69 -6.84 -1.39
C SER A 1018 -26.89 -7.41 -0.64
N SER A 1019 -27.71 -8.17 -1.34
CA SER A 1019 -28.90 -8.81 -0.76
C SER A 1019 -28.54 -10.08 0.00
N VAL A 1020 -29.39 -10.50 0.95
CA VAL A 1020 -29.23 -11.78 1.64
C VAL A 1020 -29.20 -12.95 0.65
N ALA A 1021 -30.01 -12.89 -0.41
CA ALA A 1021 -30.05 -13.93 -1.44
C ALA A 1021 -28.72 -14.04 -2.21
N GLU A 1022 -28.09 -12.91 -2.56
CA GLU A 1022 -26.76 -12.88 -3.19
C GLU A 1022 -25.70 -13.51 -2.28
N LYS A 1023 -25.67 -13.13 -1.00
CA LYS A 1023 -24.71 -13.68 -0.02
C LYS A 1023 -24.86 -15.20 0.14
N GLN A 1024 -26.10 -15.68 0.29
CA GLN A 1024 -26.39 -17.11 0.39
C GLN A 1024 -26.07 -17.85 -0.91
N GLY A 1025 -26.34 -17.24 -2.07
CA GLY A 1025 -25.96 -17.76 -3.38
C GLY A 1025 -24.44 -17.90 -3.54
N GLN A 1026 -23.66 -16.94 -3.07
CA GLN A 1026 -22.19 -17.04 -3.05
C GLN A 1026 -21.69 -18.21 -2.19
N LEU A 1027 -22.23 -18.37 -0.97
CA LEU A 1027 -21.86 -19.47 -0.07
C LEU A 1027 -22.20 -20.84 -0.69
N ALA A 1028 -23.39 -20.98 -1.26
CA ALA A 1028 -23.83 -22.23 -1.87
C ALA A 1028 -22.95 -22.66 -3.06
N ARG A 1029 -22.60 -21.71 -3.95
CA ARG A 1029 -21.74 -21.97 -5.12
C ARG A 1029 -20.30 -22.29 -4.72
N LEU A 1030 -19.78 -21.65 -3.67
CA LEU A 1030 -18.47 -21.97 -3.12
C LEU A 1030 -18.43 -23.41 -2.60
N GLU A 1031 -19.44 -23.81 -1.83
CA GLU A 1031 -19.52 -25.16 -1.28
C GLU A 1031 -19.66 -26.21 -2.39
N GLU A 1032 -20.49 -25.94 -3.41
CA GLU A 1032 -20.60 -26.80 -4.58
C GLU A 1032 -19.26 -26.96 -5.32
N PHE A 1033 -18.52 -25.86 -5.51
CA PHE A 1033 -17.20 -25.89 -6.13
C PHE A 1033 -16.21 -26.73 -5.32
N LYS A 1034 -16.17 -26.55 -3.99
CA LYS A 1034 -15.30 -27.32 -3.08
C LYS A 1034 -15.62 -28.81 -3.12
N GLN A 1035 -16.90 -29.17 -3.09
CA GLN A 1035 -17.34 -30.57 -3.19
C GLN A 1035 -16.95 -31.20 -4.53
N ARG A 1036 -17.09 -30.45 -5.64
CA ARG A 1036 -16.74 -30.93 -6.98
C ARG A 1036 -15.25 -31.26 -7.12
N HIS A 1037 -14.38 -30.55 -6.40
CA HIS A 1037 -12.93 -30.63 -6.53
C HIS A 1037 -12.21 -31.20 -5.30
N GLU A 1038 -12.96 -31.81 -4.36
CA GLU A 1038 -12.43 -32.31 -3.09
C GLU A 1038 -11.22 -33.24 -3.26
N HIS A 1039 -11.27 -34.14 -4.25
CA HIS A 1039 -10.21 -35.13 -4.51
C HIS A 1039 -8.94 -34.56 -5.15
N GLU A 1040 -9.00 -33.39 -5.77
CA GLU A 1040 -7.88 -32.77 -6.50
C GLU A 1040 -7.22 -31.63 -5.71
N SER A 1041 -8.02 -30.88 -4.95
CA SER A 1041 -7.59 -29.66 -4.26
C SER A 1041 -6.41 -29.87 -3.32
N ALA A 1042 -6.43 -30.91 -2.48
CA ALA A 1042 -5.36 -31.17 -1.51
C ALA A 1042 -3.98 -31.36 -2.16
N ALA A 1043 -3.93 -32.12 -3.27
CA ALA A 1043 -2.69 -32.34 -4.02
C ALA A 1043 -2.20 -31.05 -4.69
N MET A 1044 -3.11 -30.24 -5.21
CA MET A 1044 -2.79 -28.97 -5.84
C MET A 1044 -2.30 -27.91 -4.83
N LEU A 1045 -2.92 -27.82 -3.65
CA LEU A 1045 -2.44 -26.94 -2.58
C LEU A 1045 -1.04 -27.33 -2.11
N GLN A 1046 -0.73 -28.63 -2.01
CA GLN A 1046 0.63 -29.08 -1.73
C GLN A 1046 1.60 -28.72 -2.88
N ARG A 1047 1.17 -28.82 -4.14
CA ARG A 1047 1.98 -28.41 -5.30
C ARG A 1047 2.31 -26.91 -5.27
N ILE A 1048 1.39 -26.06 -4.82
CA ILE A 1048 1.63 -24.62 -4.61
C ILE A 1048 2.71 -24.42 -3.54
N ARG A 1049 2.58 -25.08 -2.38
CA ARG A 1049 3.57 -25.00 -1.30
C ARG A 1049 4.96 -25.42 -1.78
N ASP A 1050 5.04 -26.55 -2.48
CA ASP A 1050 6.27 -27.06 -3.07
C ASP A 1050 6.89 -26.07 -4.06
N ALA A 1051 6.09 -25.38 -4.88
CA ALA A 1051 6.59 -24.40 -5.85
C ALA A 1051 7.29 -23.24 -5.16
N VAL A 1052 6.71 -22.74 -4.05
CA VAL A 1052 7.32 -21.67 -3.26
C VAL A 1052 8.61 -22.16 -2.59
N SER A 1053 8.59 -23.34 -1.96
CA SER A 1053 9.77 -23.89 -1.28
C SER A 1053 10.93 -24.22 -2.22
N LYS A 1054 10.65 -24.57 -3.48
CA LYS A 1054 11.65 -24.89 -4.52
C LYS A 1054 12.09 -23.68 -5.36
N ASP A 1055 11.61 -22.47 -5.02
CA ASP A 1055 11.86 -21.23 -5.78
C ASP A 1055 11.44 -21.34 -7.27
N GLU A 1056 10.36 -22.09 -7.54
CA GLU A 1056 9.76 -22.21 -8.89
C GLU A 1056 8.84 -21.01 -9.19
N ASN A 1057 8.44 -20.85 -10.46
CA ASN A 1057 7.47 -19.82 -10.86
C ASN A 1057 6.07 -20.16 -10.29
N VAL A 1058 5.61 -19.36 -9.33
CA VAL A 1058 4.35 -19.61 -8.60
C VAL A 1058 3.15 -19.35 -9.49
N PHE A 1059 3.20 -18.31 -10.33
CA PHE A 1059 2.10 -17.97 -11.22
C PHE A 1059 1.79 -19.07 -12.24
N ALA A 1060 2.82 -19.77 -12.72
CA ALA A 1060 2.65 -20.94 -13.59
C ALA A 1060 1.79 -22.03 -12.93
N VAL A 1061 1.98 -22.29 -11.63
CA VAL A 1061 1.17 -23.26 -10.87
C VAL A 1061 -0.24 -22.72 -10.59
N LEU A 1062 -0.37 -21.41 -10.33
CA LEU A 1062 -1.68 -20.78 -10.13
C LEU A 1062 -2.60 -20.91 -11.34
N MET A 1063 -2.05 -20.92 -12.56
CA MET A 1063 -2.82 -21.16 -13.79
C MET A 1063 -3.56 -22.51 -13.79
N ASP A 1064 -3.05 -23.51 -13.08
CA ASP A 1064 -3.71 -24.80 -12.90
C ASP A 1064 -4.52 -24.84 -11.61
N ALA A 1065 -4.02 -24.22 -10.53
CA ALA A 1065 -4.64 -24.30 -9.21
C ALA A 1065 -6.05 -23.71 -9.15
N VAL A 1066 -6.28 -22.58 -9.81
CA VAL A 1066 -7.60 -21.92 -9.83
C VAL A 1066 -8.71 -22.75 -10.47
N ARG A 1067 -8.37 -23.84 -11.16
CA ARG A 1067 -9.35 -24.78 -11.74
C ARG A 1067 -9.96 -25.73 -10.72
N CYS A 1068 -9.32 -25.94 -9.56
CA CYS A 1068 -9.75 -26.90 -8.55
C CYS A 1068 -9.66 -26.38 -7.09
N CYS A 1069 -9.13 -25.19 -6.87
CA CYS A 1069 -9.03 -24.55 -5.56
C CYS A 1069 -9.73 -23.17 -5.58
N SER A 1070 -10.43 -22.83 -4.50
CA SER A 1070 -10.99 -21.50 -4.31
C SER A 1070 -9.91 -20.46 -3.99
N LEU A 1071 -10.29 -19.18 -4.03
CA LEU A 1071 -9.45 -18.05 -3.67
C LEU A 1071 -8.88 -18.20 -2.24
N GLY A 1072 -9.74 -18.47 -1.27
CA GLY A 1072 -9.35 -18.66 0.14
C GLY A 1072 -8.40 -19.85 0.32
N GLN A 1073 -8.70 -21.00 -0.30
CA GLN A 1073 -7.82 -22.18 -0.22
C GLN A 1073 -6.40 -21.88 -0.73
N ILE A 1074 -6.28 -21.15 -1.85
CA ILE A 1074 -4.99 -20.75 -2.41
C ILE A 1074 -4.28 -19.76 -1.49
N THR A 1075 -4.99 -18.74 -1.00
CA THR A 1075 -4.42 -17.73 -0.09
C THR A 1075 -3.89 -18.35 1.20
N ASP A 1076 -4.66 -19.25 1.83
CA ASP A 1076 -4.23 -19.93 3.06
C ASP A 1076 -3.00 -20.81 2.83
N ALA A 1077 -2.97 -21.57 1.72
CA ALA A 1077 -1.78 -22.35 1.37
C ALA A 1077 -0.55 -21.45 1.14
N LEU A 1078 -0.72 -20.27 0.55
CA LEU A 1078 0.34 -19.29 0.39
C LEU A 1078 0.73 -18.60 1.70
N PHE A 1079 -0.17 -18.39 2.66
CA PHE A 1079 0.19 -17.87 3.99
C PHE A 1079 1.14 -18.81 4.74
N GLU A 1080 1.02 -20.12 4.53
CA GLU A 1080 1.88 -21.13 5.15
C GLU A 1080 3.33 -21.10 4.63
N VAL A 1081 3.56 -20.64 3.39
CA VAL A 1081 4.88 -20.70 2.71
C VAL A 1081 5.46 -19.36 2.24
N GLY A 1082 4.63 -18.34 2.03
CA GLY A 1082 5.01 -16.99 1.59
C GLY A 1082 4.86 -15.91 2.68
N GLY A 1083 4.24 -16.30 3.80
CA GLY A 1083 4.06 -15.45 4.98
C GLY A 1083 2.95 -14.42 4.85
N LYS A 1084 2.35 -14.08 6.00
CA LYS A 1084 1.37 -13.00 6.12
C LYS A 1084 2.07 -11.64 6.17
N TYR A 1085 1.44 -10.61 5.61
CA TYR A 1085 1.90 -9.23 5.71
C TYR A 1085 2.08 -8.80 7.17
N ARG A 1086 3.26 -8.27 7.50
CA ARG A 1086 3.51 -7.66 8.81
C ARG A 1086 3.31 -6.16 8.69
N ARG A 1087 2.32 -5.63 9.41
CA ARG A 1087 1.93 -4.23 9.36
C ARG A 1087 3.07 -3.31 9.83
N SER A 1088 3.32 -2.25 9.06
CA SER A 1088 4.11 -1.09 9.46
C SER A 1088 3.21 -0.07 10.17
N MET A 1089 3.77 0.72 11.10
CA MET A 1089 3.03 1.76 11.86
C MET A 1089 2.87 3.06 11.08
#